data_AF-A0AAR2LC34-F1
#
_entry.id   AF-A0AAR2LC34-F1
#
_cell.length_a   1.000
_cell.length_b   1.000
_cell.length_c   1.000
_cell.angle_alpha   90.00
_cell.angle_beta   90.00
_cell.angle_gamma   90.00
#
_symmetry.space_group_name_H-M   'P 1'
#
loop_
_entity.id
_entity.type
_entity.pdbx_description
1 polymer ?
#
loop_
_entity_poly.entity_id
_entity_poly.type
_entity_poly.pdbx_seq_one_letter_code
_entity_poly.pdbx_strand_id
1 'polypeptide(L)'
;MRSPRAASWRGRTWLLVAGCPRDTFAFTEEPSDRAAKPDAFCSWILRAQPQGARKEGHSEFRLRVEGDPDNYQPGSTYRVTLYATNPAYFRGFTLIALKEGRNGEKEEDYAGTFQIIDEEDTQFMTNCPPAVTESTPRRRTRIQVFWTAPSSGIGCVLLKASIVQRKIISFQDEGSLTKRVCEKEPLYGEATDKPLLDCCACGTAKYRVTFYGNWSEKLHPKDYPRRANHWSAIIGASHSKNYVLWEYGGYASEGVKQVAELGSPVKMEEEIRQKGDEVLTVIKMKAQWPAWQPLNVRAAPSAEFSVDRTRHLMSFLTMLGPSPDWNVGLSAEDLCTKDCGWVQKLVQDMIPWDAGTDSGVTYESPNKPTVPQEKIRPLTSLDHPQSPFYDPEGGAITPVARVVVERIARKGEQCNIVPDNVDDIVADIAQEEKEEDDTPETCIYSNWSPWSACSSSTCEKGKRMRQRMLKAQLDLSVPCPHTQDFEPCMGPGCSDEDATTCMMSEWITWSPCSVSCGLGMRSRERYVKQFPEDGFACTLPTEETEPCTVNEDCSPSSCLVTEWGEWDACSATCGLGMKRRERMVKMPPSDGSICGAEVVEVEKCMMPECHTIPCLLSPWSDWSDCSVTCGKGTRTRQRMLKSPVELGECSEELEQVEKCMLPECPSDCMVSEWSEWSECNKSCGKGHMIRSRMVKLEPQFGGDPCPETIQRKKCKIRKCNQGSDERKRRNEARKKRKNKEGADELAGCKMKAWSGWTDCTKLCGGGIQERLMTAKKRFKISQLTSCKDRKEIRACNVHPC
;
A
#
# COMPACT_ATOMS: atom_id res chain seq x y z
N MET A 1 -27.38 40.22 -69.74
CA MET A 1 -28.28 39.09 -70.10
C MET A 1 -29.38 38.96 -69.06
N ARG A 2 -30.41 38.14 -69.33
CA ARG A 2 -31.71 38.13 -68.62
C ARG A 2 -31.64 37.65 -67.15
N SER A 3 -32.33 38.37 -66.26
CA SER A 3 -32.99 37.86 -65.03
C SER A 3 -34.33 37.15 -65.43
N PRO A 4 -35.17 36.51 -64.57
CA PRO A 4 -35.44 36.71 -63.13
C PRO A 4 -35.47 35.36 -62.34
N ARG A 5 -35.99 35.14 -61.11
CA ARG A 5 -36.84 35.87 -60.11
C ARG A 5 -36.25 35.60 -58.70
N ALA A 6 -36.37 36.38 -57.62
CA ALA A 6 -37.28 37.46 -57.16
C ALA A 6 -38.60 37.03 -56.45
N ALA A 7 -38.67 37.21 -55.12
CA ALA A 7 -39.83 37.55 -54.23
C ALA A 7 -39.55 37.05 -52.79
N SER A 8 -40.02 37.62 -51.66
CA SER A 8 -40.57 38.96 -51.28
C SER A 8 -40.63 38.97 -49.74
N TRP A 9 -39.97 39.87 -49.00
CA TRP A 9 -40.45 41.21 -48.59
C TRP A 9 -41.83 41.27 -47.90
N ARG A 10 -41.83 41.74 -46.62
CA ARG A 10 -42.70 42.76 -45.95
C ARG A 10 -42.50 42.67 -44.40
N GLY A 11 -42.34 43.73 -43.60
CA GLY A 11 -41.99 45.13 -43.87
C GLY A 11 -42.60 46.15 -42.88
N ARG A 12 -41.77 47.11 -42.39
CA ARG A 12 -42.15 48.44 -41.81
C ARG A 12 -42.82 48.40 -40.40
N THR A 13 -42.95 49.46 -39.58
CA THR A 13 -42.73 50.93 -39.74
C THR A 13 -42.51 51.63 -38.35
N TRP A 14 -41.44 52.42 -38.19
CA TRP A 14 -41.38 53.84 -37.72
C TRP A 14 -42.10 54.40 -36.44
N LEU A 15 -41.28 54.98 -35.53
CA LEU A 15 -41.26 56.39 -35.00
C LEU A 15 -42.24 56.99 -33.93
N LEU A 16 -41.66 57.87 -33.09
CA LEU A 16 -42.14 59.13 -32.43
C LEU A 16 -42.59 59.20 -30.94
N VAL A 17 -41.76 59.93 -30.16
CA VAL A 17 -42.07 61.14 -29.35
C VAL A 17 -42.61 61.07 -27.90
N ALA A 18 -41.65 61.31 -26.99
CA ALA A 18 -41.59 62.35 -25.93
C ALA A 18 -42.56 62.43 -24.73
N GLY A 19 -41.95 62.69 -23.56
CA GLY A 19 -42.59 63.20 -22.34
C GLY A 19 -41.56 63.46 -21.23
N CYS A 20 -41.16 64.73 -21.04
CA CYS A 20 -40.28 65.26 -19.99
C CYS A 20 -40.78 66.68 -19.61
N PRO A 21 -40.33 67.34 -18.52
CA PRO A 21 -39.70 66.85 -17.28
C PRO A 21 -40.35 67.50 -16.01
N ARG A 22 -39.79 67.28 -14.80
CA ARG A 22 -39.70 68.33 -13.76
C ARG A 22 -38.75 67.96 -12.61
N ASP A 23 -37.79 68.85 -12.33
CA ASP A 23 -36.85 68.77 -11.20
C ASP A 23 -37.37 69.42 -9.92
N THR A 24 -36.86 68.95 -8.76
CA THR A 24 -36.51 69.81 -7.61
C THR A 24 -35.37 69.20 -6.77
N PHE A 25 -34.25 69.93 -6.70
CA PHE A 25 -33.29 70.14 -5.59
C PHE A 25 -33.46 69.37 -4.26
N ALA A 26 -32.43 69.05 -3.45
CA ALA A 26 -30.95 69.06 -3.54
C ALA A 26 -30.38 68.52 -2.19
N PHE A 27 -29.07 68.23 -2.07
CA PHE A 27 -28.14 68.76 -1.02
C PHE A 27 -26.72 68.10 -1.04
N THR A 28 -25.71 68.91 -1.37
CA THR A 28 -24.30 68.99 -0.87
C THR A 28 -23.36 67.78 -0.74
N GLU A 29 -22.15 67.93 -1.30
CA GLU A 29 -20.89 67.28 -0.87
C GLU A 29 -20.18 68.08 0.27
N GLU A 30 -19.38 67.39 1.09
CA GLU A 30 -18.04 67.80 1.64
C GLU A 30 -17.48 66.66 2.55
N PRO A 31 -16.16 66.59 2.87
CA PRO A 31 -15.47 65.29 2.86
C PRO A 31 -14.69 64.87 4.15
N SER A 32 -13.94 63.76 3.98
CA SER A 32 -12.68 63.35 4.65
C SER A 32 -12.69 62.27 5.74
N ASP A 33 -11.73 61.36 5.56
CA ASP A 33 -11.04 60.50 6.52
C ASP A 33 -11.84 59.59 7.47
N ARG A 34 -11.97 58.33 7.02
CA ARG A 34 -11.55 57.18 7.85
C ARG A 34 -11.02 56.06 6.96
N ALA A 35 -9.72 55.80 7.06
CA ALA A 35 -9.09 54.62 6.46
C ALA A 35 -9.68 53.34 7.08
N ALA A 36 -10.61 52.71 6.38
CA ALA A 36 -11.07 51.36 6.70
C ALA A 36 -10.03 50.35 6.21
N LYS A 37 -9.61 49.45 7.11
CA LYS A 37 -8.71 48.34 6.80
C LYS A 37 -9.35 47.41 5.75
N PRO A 38 -8.57 46.66 4.94
CA PRO A 38 -9.14 45.63 4.07
C PRO A 38 -9.87 44.60 4.95
N ASP A 39 -11.16 44.41 4.71
CA ASP A 39 -11.96 43.42 5.43
C ASP A 39 -11.48 42.01 5.09
N ALA A 40 -11.33 41.17 6.11
CA ALA A 40 -10.79 39.83 5.99
C ALA A 40 -11.72 38.91 5.18
N PHE A 41 -11.09 38.05 4.37
CA PHE A 41 -11.73 37.09 3.47
C PHE A 41 -12.77 36.26 4.23
N CYS A 42 -14.00 36.19 3.71
CA CYS A 42 -15.12 35.41 4.28
C CYS A 42 -15.50 35.69 5.75
N SER A 43 -15.04 36.79 6.36
CA SER A 43 -15.16 37.04 7.81
C SER A 43 -16.59 37.07 8.39
N TRP A 44 -17.62 37.22 7.58
CA TRP A 44 -19.02 37.21 8.02
C TRP A 44 -19.55 35.82 8.37
N ILE A 45 -19.02 34.76 7.74
CA ILE A 45 -19.45 33.35 7.96
C ILE A 45 -19.07 32.89 9.38
N LEU A 46 -18.01 33.47 9.93
CA LEU A 46 -17.35 33.05 11.17
C LEU A 46 -17.71 33.95 12.36
N ARG A 47 -18.21 35.17 12.10
CA ARG A 47 -18.65 36.13 13.13
C ARG A 47 -20.02 35.81 13.75
N ALA A 48 -20.64 34.69 13.41
CA ALA A 48 -21.83 34.16 14.08
C ALA A 48 -21.50 33.61 15.48
N GLN A 49 -20.96 34.44 16.37
CA GLN A 49 -20.74 34.07 17.77
C GLN A 49 -22.08 33.78 18.48
N PRO A 50 -22.09 32.84 19.44
CA PRO A 50 -23.33 32.30 20.02
C PRO A 50 -23.97 33.26 21.03
N GLN A 51 -24.67 34.28 20.54
CA GLN A 51 -25.54 35.11 21.38
C GLN A 51 -26.88 34.40 21.68
N GLY A 52 -26.80 33.42 22.58
CA GLY A 52 -27.90 33.06 23.47
C GLY A 52 -28.97 32.11 22.94
N ALA A 53 -28.67 30.81 22.89
CA ALA A 53 -29.62 29.74 23.28
C ALA A 53 -28.91 28.37 23.32
N ARG A 54 -28.29 28.01 24.45
CA ARG A 54 -27.81 26.63 24.66
C ARG A 54 -29.04 25.74 24.88
N LYS A 55 -29.41 24.94 23.89
CA LYS A 55 -30.31 23.80 24.03
C LYS A 55 -29.62 22.56 23.48
N GLU A 56 -29.43 21.58 24.35
CA GLU A 56 -28.85 20.29 23.98
C GLU A 56 -29.82 19.52 23.06
N GLY A 57 -29.31 18.92 21.98
CA GLY A 57 -29.95 17.78 21.32
C GLY A 57 -30.76 18.03 20.03
N HIS A 58 -30.20 18.69 19.01
CA HIS A 58 -30.79 18.68 17.65
C HIS A 58 -30.06 17.71 16.70
N SER A 59 -30.37 16.41 16.80
CA SER A 59 -29.89 15.36 15.87
C SER A 59 -30.58 15.36 14.50
N GLU A 60 -31.38 16.39 14.23
CA GLU A 60 -32.26 16.57 13.07
C GLU A 60 -31.48 16.75 11.77
N PHE A 61 -30.34 17.44 11.81
CA PHE A 61 -29.50 17.72 10.64
C PHE A 61 -28.15 17.04 10.75
N ARG A 62 -27.70 16.44 9.65
CA ARG A 62 -26.40 15.74 9.58
C ARG A 62 -25.66 16.04 8.28
N LEU A 63 -24.39 16.42 8.44
CA LEU A 63 -23.41 16.42 7.37
C LEU A 63 -22.75 15.04 7.33
N ARG A 64 -22.69 14.42 6.16
CA ARG A 64 -21.98 13.15 5.93
C ARG A 64 -21.10 13.24 4.70
N VAL A 65 -19.98 12.53 4.75
CA VAL A 65 -19.20 12.19 3.57
C VAL A 65 -19.59 10.76 3.19
N GLU A 66 -19.77 10.49 1.89
CA GLU A 66 -20.14 9.15 1.41
C GLU A 66 -19.05 8.12 1.74
N GLY A 67 -19.45 6.92 2.18
CA GLY A 67 -18.57 5.94 2.84
C GLY A 67 -18.29 6.21 4.33
N ASP A 68 -18.74 7.35 4.87
CA ASP A 68 -18.42 7.89 6.21
C ASP A 68 -16.93 7.78 6.63
N PRO A 69 -15.96 8.06 5.73
CA PRO A 69 -14.54 7.80 5.99
C PRO A 69 -14.05 8.53 7.23
N ASP A 70 -13.27 7.84 8.06
CA ASP A 70 -12.49 8.46 9.12
C ASP A 70 -11.36 9.34 8.51
N ASN A 71 -10.82 8.90 7.37
CA ASN A 71 -9.68 9.52 6.70
C ASN A 71 -9.86 9.67 5.16
N TYR A 72 -9.37 10.77 4.59
CA TYR A 72 -9.35 11.09 3.16
C TYR A 72 -8.01 10.75 2.50
N GLN A 73 -8.03 10.35 1.24
CA GLN A 73 -6.84 10.21 0.40
C GLN A 73 -6.56 11.56 -0.31
N PRO A 74 -5.33 12.08 -0.29
CA PRO A 74 -4.98 13.32 -0.99
C PRO A 74 -5.39 13.29 -2.47
N GLY A 75 -5.93 14.41 -2.97
CA GLY A 75 -6.43 14.54 -4.34
C GLY A 75 -7.68 13.72 -4.70
N SER A 76 -8.15 12.80 -3.85
CA SER A 76 -9.37 12.02 -4.10
C SER A 76 -10.63 12.87 -3.91
N THR A 77 -11.66 12.58 -4.70
CA THR A 77 -12.93 13.33 -4.66
C THR A 77 -14.02 12.56 -3.93
N TYR A 78 -14.64 13.23 -2.96
CA TYR A 78 -15.63 12.68 -2.05
C TYR A 78 -16.99 13.34 -2.24
N ARG A 79 -18.10 12.59 -2.15
CA ARG A 79 -19.44 13.18 -2.15
C ARG A 79 -19.83 13.59 -0.74
N VAL A 80 -20.04 14.89 -0.54
CA VAL A 80 -20.51 15.46 0.72
C VAL A 80 -22.03 15.68 0.63
N THR A 81 -22.76 15.11 1.58
CA THR A 81 -24.23 15.15 1.64
C THR A 81 -24.67 15.78 2.96
N LEU A 82 -25.39 16.90 2.89
CA LEU A 82 -26.07 17.50 4.03
C LEU A 82 -27.55 17.12 3.97
N TYR A 83 -28.08 16.50 5.02
CA TYR A 83 -29.48 16.05 5.06
C TYR A 83 -30.20 16.39 6.37
N ALA A 84 -31.52 16.52 6.27
CA ALA A 84 -32.45 16.75 7.36
C ALA A 84 -33.35 15.53 7.57
N THR A 85 -33.62 15.22 8.83
CA THR A 85 -34.47 14.09 9.24
C THR A 85 -35.92 14.52 9.24
N ASN A 86 -36.78 13.86 8.46
CA ASN A 86 -38.21 14.16 8.34
C ASN A 86 -38.87 14.24 9.75
N PRO A 87 -39.61 15.31 10.13
CA PRO A 87 -40.16 16.39 9.30
C PRO A 87 -39.31 17.68 9.15
N ALA A 88 -38.04 17.67 9.57
CA ALA A 88 -37.17 18.83 9.44
C ALA A 88 -36.82 19.12 7.96
N TYR A 89 -36.67 20.40 7.65
CA TYR A 89 -36.17 20.92 6.37
C TYR A 89 -35.31 22.16 6.64
N PHE A 90 -34.42 22.51 5.71
CA PHE A 90 -33.67 23.77 5.67
C PHE A 90 -34.12 24.63 4.48
N ARG A 91 -33.85 25.94 4.52
CA ARG A 91 -34.12 26.88 3.42
C ARG A 91 -32.87 27.46 2.78
N GLY A 92 -31.84 27.65 3.60
CA GLY A 92 -30.51 28.02 3.16
C GLY A 92 -29.45 27.27 3.95
N PHE A 93 -28.25 27.22 3.39
CA PHE A 93 -27.09 26.59 4.00
C PHE A 93 -25.80 27.28 3.54
N THR A 94 -24.73 27.05 4.30
CA THR A 94 -23.36 27.40 3.88
C THR A 94 -22.45 26.24 4.23
N LEU A 95 -21.71 25.73 3.26
CA LEU A 95 -20.76 24.63 3.42
C LEU A 95 -19.35 25.12 3.09
N ILE A 96 -18.41 24.87 4.01
CA ILE A 96 -17.00 25.25 3.90
C ILE A 96 -16.08 24.09 4.31
N ALA A 97 -14.86 24.09 3.79
CA ALA A 97 -13.79 23.16 4.16
C ALA A 97 -12.58 23.95 4.68
N LEU A 98 -12.21 23.77 5.94
CA LEU A 98 -11.12 24.50 6.61
C LEU A 98 -10.02 23.56 7.11
N LYS A 99 -8.77 24.01 7.07
CA LYS A 99 -7.64 23.33 7.73
C LYS A 99 -7.87 23.32 9.24
N GLU A 100 -7.53 22.22 9.91
CA GLU A 100 -7.64 22.12 11.36
C GLU A 100 -6.81 23.20 12.08
N GLY A 101 -7.40 23.82 13.10
CA GLY A 101 -6.78 24.94 13.84
C GLY A 101 -6.77 26.29 13.11
N ARG A 102 -7.35 26.41 11.91
CA ARG A 102 -7.51 27.68 11.19
C ARG A 102 -8.92 28.26 11.32
N ASN A 103 -8.97 29.59 11.27
CA ASN A 103 -10.21 30.35 11.46
C ASN A 103 -10.90 30.76 10.16
N GLY A 104 -10.29 30.59 8.98
CA GLY A 104 -10.95 30.89 7.69
C GLY A 104 -10.94 32.39 7.31
N GLU A 105 -10.00 33.16 7.87
CA GLU A 105 -9.86 34.61 7.63
C GLU A 105 -9.07 34.94 6.34
N LYS A 106 -8.42 33.93 5.76
CA LYS A 106 -7.64 34.00 4.53
C LYS A 106 -8.00 32.85 3.60
N GLU A 107 -7.76 33.02 2.30
CA GLU A 107 -7.93 31.97 1.29
C GLU A 107 -7.06 30.72 1.58
N GLU A 108 -5.84 30.92 2.12
CA GLU A 108 -4.94 29.83 2.51
C GLU A 108 -5.43 28.95 3.68
N ASP A 109 -6.47 29.36 4.41
CA ASP A 109 -7.07 28.58 5.51
C ASP A 109 -8.06 27.52 5.00
N TYR A 110 -8.55 27.65 3.75
CA TYR A 110 -9.47 26.71 3.13
C TYR A 110 -8.73 25.48 2.57
N ALA A 111 -9.39 24.34 2.49
CA ALA A 111 -8.75 23.06 2.15
C ALA A 111 -9.59 22.21 1.18
N GLY A 112 -8.97 21.81 0.07
CA GLY A 112 -9.64 21.13 -1.03
C GLY A 112 -10.53 22.06 -1.86
N THR A 113 -11.20 21.52 -2.86
CA THR A 113 -12.09 22.28 -3.75
C THR A 113 -13.45 21.62 -3.81
N PHE A 114 -14.53 22.41 -3.81
CA PHE A 114 -15.87 21.89 -4.04
C PHE A 114 -16.19 21.89 -5.54
N GLN A 115 -17.03 20.95 -5.98
CA GLN A 115 -17.68 20.95 -7.28
C GLN A 115 -19.18 20.75 -7.10
N ILE A 116 -19.98 21.54 -7.83
CA ILE A 116 -21.44 21.49 -7.76
C ILE A 116 -21.95 20.26 -8.51
N ILE A 117 -22.90 19.53 -7.90
CA ILE A 117 -23.60 18.41 -8.54
C ILE A 117 -24.94 18.87 -9.13
N ASP A 118 -25.62 19.78 -8.44
CA ASP A 118 -26.94 20.29 -8.78
C ASP A 118 -26.94 21.82 -8.73
N GLU A 119 -26.88 22.43 -9.91
CA GLU A 119 -26.91 23.89 -10.10
C GLU A 119 -28.32 24.49 -9.88
N GLU A 120 -29.39 23.69 -9.96
CA GLU A 120 -30.74 24.18 -9.64
C GLU A 120 -30.90 24.42 -8.13
N ASP A 121 -30.14 23.71 -7.30
CA ASP A 121 -30.25 23.74 -5.84
C ASP A 121 -29.04 24.38 -5.11
N THR A 122 -27.84 24.36 -5.70
CA THR A 122 -26.59 24.81 -5.05
C THR A 122 -25.74 25.71 -5.94
N GLN A 123 -25.03 26.68 -5.36
CA GLN A 123 -24.13 27.60 -6.06
C GLN A 123 -22.92 27.99 -5.19
N PHE A 124 -21.84 28.46 -5.81
CA PHE A 124 -20.74 29.11 -5.08
C PHE A 124 -21.16 30.49 -4.57
N MET A 125 -20.70 30.85 -3.38
CA MET A 125 -21.10 32.08 -2.73
C MET A 125 -20.32 33.28 -3.28
N THR A 126 -21.01 34.26 -3.87
CA THR A 126 -20.37 35.36 -4.63
C THR A 126 -19.41 36.24 -3.81
N ASN A 127 -19.57 36.29 -2.49
CA ASN A 127 -18.69 37.03 -1.57
C ASN A 127 -17.71 36.12 -0.78
N CYS A 128 -17.67 34.83 -1.08
CA CYS A 128 -16.71 33.87 -0.54
C CYS A 128 -16.61 32.66 -1.51
N PRO A 129 -15.78 32.75 -2.57
CA PRO A 129 -15.67 31.71 -3.59
C PRO A 129 -15.49 30.26 -3.11
N PRO A 130 -14.73 29.95 -2.03
CA PRO A 130 -14.59 28.56 -1.56
C PRO A 130 -15.80 28.03 -0.76
N ALA A 131 -16.85 28.83 -0.56
CA ALA A 131 -18.07 28.42 0.16
C ALA A 131 -19.20 28.07 -0.81
N VAL A 132 -19.92 26.99 -0.54
CA VAL A 132 -21.13 26.60 -1.28
C VAL A 132 -22.39 26.98 -0.50
N THR A 133 -23.40 27.51 -1.18
CA THR A 133 -24.67 27.97 -0.60
C THR A 133 -25.86 27.61 -1.51
N GLU A 134 -27.09 27.93 -1.12
CA GLU A 134 -28.27 27.70 -1.95
C GLU A 134 -28.33 28.61 -3.18
N SER A 135 -28.79 28.06 -4.31
CA SER A 135 -29.19 28.83 -5.50
C SER A 135 -30.45 29.68 -5.24
N THR A 136 -31.42 29.08 -4.52
CA THR A 136 -32.76 29.62 -4.30
C THR A 136 -33.28 29.24 -2.90
N PRO A 137 -34.05 30.11 -2.20
CA PRO A 137 -34.48 29.87 -0.82
C PRO A 137 -35.72 28.93 -0.71
N ARG A 138 -35.60 27.71 -1.26
CA ARG A 138 -36.63 26.65 -1.23
C ARG A 138 -36.48 25.72 -0.04
N ARG A 139 -37.54 25.00 0.36
CA ARG A 139 -37.46 23.99 1.43
C ARG A 139 -36.76 22.75 0.91
N ARG A 140 -35.66 22.34 1.56
CA ARG A 140 -34.86 21.15 1.20
C ARG A 140 -34.69 20.21 2.38
N THR A 141 -34.58 18.92 2.07
CA THR A 141 -34.25 17.86 3.03
C THR A 141 -32.88 17.23 2.75
N ARG A 142 -32.27 17.49 1.59
CA ARG A 142 -30.95 16.99 1.20
C ARG A 142 -30.32 17.98 0.21
N ILE A 143 -29.00 18.19 0.29
CA ILE A 143 -28.16 18.71 -0.81
C ILE A 143 -26.91 17.84 -0.92
N GLN A 144 -26.28 17.81 -2.10
CA GLN A 144 -25.06 17.06 -2.37
C GLN A 144 -24.08 17.90 -3.19
N VAL A 145 -22.81 17.81 -2.83
CA VAL A 145 -21.68 18.40 -3.59
C VAL A 145 -20.54 17.39 -3.65
N PHE A 146 -19.63 17.54 -4.60
CA PHE A 146 -18.34 16.88 -4.53
C PHE A 146 -17.34 17.78 -3.80
N TRP A 147 -16.41 17.18 -3.06
CA TRP A 147 -15.27 17.83 -2.42
C TRP A 147 -14.02 17.04 -2.79
N THR A 148 -13.15 17.65 -3.59
CA THR A 148 -11.83 17.11 -3.91
C THR A 148 -10.89 17.46 -2.76
N ALA A 149 -10.35 16.42 -2.11
CA ALA A 149 -9.43 16.57 -1.01
C ALA A 149 -8.14 17.29 -1.45
N PRO A 150 -7.50 18.07 -0.55
CA PRO A 150 -6.26 18.77 -0.86
C PRO A 150 -5.09 17.81 -1.13
N SER A 151 -3.96 18.36 -1.57
CA SER A 151 -2.68 17.64 -1.65
C SER A 151 -2.21 17.15 -0.28
N SER A 152 -1.26 16.22 -0.28
CA SER A 152 -0.70 15.64 0.93
C SER A 152 0.04 16.66 1.81
N GLY A 153 0.18 16.34 3.10
CA GLY A 153 0.85 17.17 4.09
C GLY A 153 0.02 18.33 4.64
N ILE A 154 -1.29 18.35 4.38
CA ILE A 154 -2.23 19.35 4.93
C ILE A 154 -2.90 18.87 6.23
N GLY A 155 -2.81 17.57 6.55
CA GLY A 155 -3.22 17.04 7.85
C GLY A 155 -4.72 16.78 7.90
N CYS A 156 -5.46 17.46 8.79
CA CYS A 156 -6.90 17.22 8.95
C CYS A 156 -7.74 18.41 8.47
N VAL A 157 -8.87 18.09 7.83
CA VAL A 157 -9.82 19.06 7.30
C VAL A 157 -11.14 18.98 8.06
N LEU A 158 -11.69 20.15 8.37
CA LEU A 158 -12.99 20.33 9.00
C LEU A 158 -13.99 20.79 7.95
N LEU A 159 -14.85 19.87 7.51
CA LEU A 159 -16.04 20.20 6.73
C LEU A 159 -17.12 20.73 7.68
N LYS A 160 -17.50 22.00 7.54
CA LYS A 160 -18.49 22.66 8.39
C LYS A 160 -19.70 23.12 7.58
N ALA A 161 -20.88 22.70 7.99
CA ALA A 161 -22.15 23.17 7.47
C ALA A 161 -22.84 24.12 8.47
N SER A 162 -23.40 25.22 7.97
CA SER A 162 -24.33 26.09 8.69
C SER A 162 -25.70 26.02 8.02
N ILE A 163 -26.78 26.01 8.80
CA ILE A 163 -28.15 25.84 8.30
C ILE A 163 -29.04 27.04 8.69
N VAL A 164 -29.94 27.42 7.78
CA VAL A 164 -30.98 28.44 7.99
C VAL A 164 -32.37 27.81 7.79
N GLN A 165 -33.16 27.72 8.87
CA GLN A 165 -34.50 27.12 8.85
C GLN A 165 -35.65 28.14 8.89
N ARG A 166 -35.58 29.17 9.77
CA ARG A 166 -36.63 30.20 9.95
C ARG A 166 -36.08 31.53 10.52
N LYS A 167 -35.69 32.50 9.67
CA LYS A 167 -35.32 33.91 10.01
C LYS A 167 -34.28 34.15 11.13
N ILE A 168 -33.83 33.10 11.81
CA ILE A 168 -32.79 33.06 12.83
C ILE A 168 -31.64 32.29 12.20
N ILE A 169 -30.46 32.89 12.23
CA ILE A 169 -29.21 32.33 11.72
C ILE A 169 -28.46 31.71 12.91
N SER A 170 -27.56 30.75 12.61
CA SER A 170 -26.60 30.09 13.50
C SER A 170 -27.10 28.87 14.29
N PHE A 171 -26.69 27.71 13.78
CA PHE A 171 -26.20 26.58 14.58
C PHE A 171 -24.88 26.14 13.95
N GLN A 172 -23.76 26.62 14.48
CA GLN A 172 -22.47 25.94 14.32
C GLN A 172 -22.36 24.97 15.49
N ASP A 173 -22.85 23.75 15.32
CA ASP A 173 -22.71 22.71 16.33
C ASP A 173 -21.37 21.98 16.11
N GLU A 174 -20.55 21.92 17.17
CA GLU A 174 -19.42 20.99 17.24
C GLU A 174 -19.98 19.59 17.45
N GLY A 175 -20.42 18.98 16.34
CA GLY A 175 -21.25 17.79 16.34
C GLY A 175 -21.71 17.45 14.92
N SER A 176 -23.00 17.16 14.75
CA SER A 176 -23.54 16.55 13.52
C SER A 176 -23.43 17.38 12.24
N LEU A 177 -23.12 18.67 12.33
CA LEU A 177 -22.90 19.57 11.19
C LEU A 177 -21.41 19.82 10.88
N THR A 178 -20.50 19.23 11.64
CA THR A 178 -19.06 19.30 11.44
C THR A 178 -18.49 17.88 11.26
N LYS A 179 -17.98 17.54 10.07
CA LYS A 179 -17.23 16.29 9.87
C LYS A 179 -15.74 16.64 9.82
N ARG A 180 -14.98 16.11 10.79
CA ARG A 180 -13.53 16.03 10.74
C ARG A 180 -13.14 14.83 9.87
N VAL A 181 -12.24 15.04 8.92
CA VAL A 181 -11.64 13.97 8.12
C VAL A 181 -10.13 14.25 8.07
N CYS A 182 -9.32 13.28 8.47
CA CYS A 182 -7.86 13.42 8.43
C CYS A 182 -7.28 12.84 7.14
N GLU A 183 -6.10 13.31 6.74
CA GLU A 183 -5.31 12.63 5.73
C GLU A 183 -5.07 11.18 6.16
N LYS A 184 -5.44 10.24 5.29
CA LYS A 184 -5.26 8.80 5.51
C LYS A 184 -3.78 8.51 5.41
N GLU A 185 -3.18 8.14 6.54
CA GLU A 185 -1.86 7.50 6.55
C GLU A 185 -1.84 6.46 5.44
N PRO A 186 -1.01 6.63 4.39
CA PRO A 186 -1.15 5.79 3.23
C PRO A 186 -0.71 4.38 3.62
N LEU A 187 -1.59 3.39 3.41
CA LEU A 187 -1.25 1.96 3.49
C LEU A 187 -0.20 1.55 2.44
N TYR A 188 0.19 2.48 1.57
CA TYR A 188 1.29 2.42 0.60
C TYR A 188 2.32 3.54 0.83
N GLY A 189 2.41 4.07 2.06
CA GLY A 189 3.25 5.21 2.47
C GLY A 189 4.53 4.81 3.19
N GLU A 190 4.83 3.51 3.28
CA GLU A 190 6.04 3.01 3.97
C GLU A 190 7.35 3.22 3.18
N ALA A 191 7.31 3.75 1.96
CA ALA A 191 8.46 3.79 1.05
C ALA A 191 9.17 5.16 0.92
N THR A 192 8.51 6.30 1.15
CA THR A 192 9.09 7.62 0.78
C THR A 192 9.21 8.65 1.91
N ASP A 193 8.68 8.37 3.11
CA ASP A 193 8.84 9.27 4.29
C ASP A 193 9.34 8.52 5.54
N LYS A 194 9.95 7.33 5.36
CA LYS A 194 10.92 6.84 6.33
C LYS A 194 12.14 7.76 6.22
N PRO A 195 12.56 8.49 7.27
CA PRO A 195 13.82 9.20 7.22
C PRO A 195 14.91 8.15 7.01
N LEU A 196 15.54 8.16 5.82
CA LEU A 196 16.51 7.16 5.39
C LEU A 196 17.62 7.05 6.44
N LEU A 197 17.53 6.00 7.25
CA LEU A 197 18.39 5.81 8.41
C LEU A 197 19.75 5.41 7.88
N ASP A 198 20.82 6.04 8.38
CA ASP A 198 22.17 5.72 7.92
C ASP A 198 22.46 4.25 8.24
N CYS A 199 22.62 3.42 7.20
CA CYS A 199 22.68 1.98 7.35
C CYS A 199 23.87 1.56 8.23
N CYS A 200 23.59 0.81 9.29
CA CYS A 200 24.60 0.33 10.22
C CYS A 200 25.07 -1.11 9.94
N ALA A 201 24.50 -1.79 8.95
CA ALA A 201 24.89 -3.15 8.59
C ALA A 201 26.34 -3.24 8.06
N CYS A 202 26.95 -4.40 8.29
CA CYS A 202 28.35 -4.69 7.92
C CYS A 202 28.44 -5.75 6.81
N GLY A 203 29.61 -5.79 6.17
CA GLY A 203 29.85 -6.62 5.01
C GLY A 203 28.96 -6.24 3.82
N THR A 204 28.63 -7.23 3.00
CA THR A 204 27.72 -7.11 1.87
C THR A 204 26.71 -8.26 1.88
N ALA A 205 25.55 -8.04 1.28
CA ALA A 205 24.54 -9.08 1.07
C ALA A 205 24.22 -9.21 -0.42
N LYS A 206 24.04 -10.44 -0.87
CA LYS A 206 23.59 -10.76 -2.22
C LYS A 206 22.13 -11.21 -2.16
N TYR A 207 21.32 -10.66 -3.06
CA TYR A 207 19.90 -10.91 -3.16
C TYR A 207 19.55 -11.44 -4.54
N ARG A 208 18.45 -12.21 -4.61
CA ARG A 208 17.76 -12.57 -5.83
C ARG A 208 16.41 -11.85 -5.84
N VAL A 209 16.20 -10.97 -6.80
CA VAL A 209 14.89 -10.37 -7.09
C VAL A 209 14.21 -11.20 -8.17
N THR A 210 12.94 -11.52 -7.97
CA THR A 210 12.09 -12.30 -8.88
C THR A 210 10.78 -11.56 -9.12
N PHE A 211 10.42 -11.37 -10.39
CA PHE A 211 9.22 -10.62 -10.80
C PHE A 211 8.12 -11.55 -11.31
N TYR A 212 6.94 -11.46 -10.71
CA TYR A 212 5.75 -12.22 -11.06
C TYR A 212 4.71 -11.28 -11.65
N GLY A 213 4.59 -11.24 -12.98
CA GLY A 213 3.50 -10.55 -13.65
C GLY A 213 2.16 -11.26 -13.39
N ASN A 214 1.21 -10.58 -12.76
CA ASN A 214 -0.15 -11.05 -12.50
C ASN A 214 -1.18 -10.48 -13.50
N TRP A 215 -0.80 -9.47 -14.29
CA TRP A 215 -1.62 -8.87 -15.34
C TRP A 215 -1.97 -9.90 -16.41
N SER A 216 -3.24 -10.29 -16.45
CA SER A 216 -3.77 -11.32 -17.34
C SER A 216 -5.24 -11.03 -17.64
N GLU A 217 -5.76 -11.49 -18.78
CA GLU A 217 -7.16 -11.28 -19.17
C GLU A 217 -8.16 -11.78 -18.10
N LYS A 218 -7.78 -12.79 -17.31
CA LYS A 218 -8.63 -13.32 -16.24
C LYS A 218 -8.75 -12.37 -15.04
N LEU A 219 -7.68 -11.61 -14.73
CA LEU A 219 -7.62 -10.71 -13.57
C LEU A 219 -7.91 -9.25 -13.95
N HIS A 220 -7.62 -8.86 -15.19
CA HIS A 220 -7.82 -7.53 -15.73
C HIS A 220 -8.50 -7.63 -17.11
N PRO A 221 -9.80 -7.98 -17.18
CA PRO A 221 -10.48 -8.32 -18.43
C PRO A 221 -10.84 -7.10 -19.30
N LYS A 222 -10.93 -5.90 -18.73
CA LYS A 222 -11.34 -4.69 -19.45
C LYS A 222 -10.24 -4.29 -20.45
N ASP A 223 -10.60 -4.27 -21.73
CA ASP A 223 -9.77 -3.88 -22.86
C ASP A 223 -8.40 -4.61 -22.97
N TYR A 224 -8.29 -5.83 -22.41
CA TYR A 224 -7.01 -6.55 -22.33
C TYR A 224 -6.39 -6.82 -23.72
N PRO A 225 -5.14 -6.38 -23.98
CA PRO A 225 -4.51 -6.45 -25.31
C PRO A 225 -4.01 -7.86 -25.64
N ARG A 226 -4.94 -8.76 -26.01
CA ARG A 226 -4.71 -10.21 -26.22
C ARG A 226 -3.50 -10.57 -27.11
N ARG A 227 -3.16 -9.73 -28.09
CA ARG A 227 -2.07 -9.98 -29.05
C ARG A 227 -0.75 -9.27 -28.70
N ALA A 228 -0.82 -8.15 -27.99
CA ALA A 228 0.31 -7.26 -27.75
C ALA A 228 0.79 -7.24 -26.28
N ASN A 229 0.05 -7.84 -25.35
CA ASN A 229 0.38 -7.87 -23.92
C ASN A 229 1.80 -8.39 -23.65
N HIS A 230 2.62 -7.57 -23.01
CA HIS A 230 3.97 -7.91 -22.58
C HIS A 230 4.41 -7.09 -21.36
N TRP A 231 5.48 -7.53 -20.71
CA TRP A 231 6.31 -6.68 -19.85
C TRP A 231 7.60 -6.34 -20.59
N SER A 232 8.08 -5.10 -20.48
CA SER A 232 9.38 -4.71 -21.03
C SER A 232 10.52 -5.48 -20.37
N ALA A 233 11.75 -5.30 -20.86
CA ALA A 233 12.91 -5.66 -20.08
C ALA A 233 12.88 -4.89 -18.74
N ILE A 234 13.20 -5.57 -17.65
CA ILE A 234 13.27 -4.97 -16.32
C ILE A 234 14.67 -4.35 -16.17
N ILE A 235 14.72 -3.08 -15.77
CA ILE A 235 15.97 -2.34 -15.55
C ILE A 235 15.93 -1.67 -14.18
N GLY A 236 17.05 -1.69 -13.46
CA GLY A 236 17.16 -1.14 -12.13
C GLY A 236 18.59 -1.13 -11.61
N ALA A 237 18.75 -0.80 -10.32
CA ALA A 237 20.05 -0.78 -9.66
C ALA A 237 19.92 -1.03 -8.15
N SER A 238 20.98 -1.56 -7.54
CA SER A 238 21.30 -1.25 -6.14
C SER A 238 22.15 0.02 -6.06
N HIS A 239 21.76 0.95 -5.21
CA HIS A 239 22.31 2.31 -5.19
C HIS A 239 22.25 2.97 -3.81
N SER A 240 22.92 4.11 -3.69
CA SER A 240 22.88 4.97 -2.49
C SER A 240 21.66 5.90 -2.50
N LYS A 241 21.44 6.56 -1.35
CA LYS A 241 20.46 7.67 -1.21
C LYS A 241 20.73 8.90 -2.07
N ASN A 242 21.90 9.03 -2.68
CA ASN A 242 22.24 10.17 -3.56
C ASN A 242 21.73 9.98 -4.99
N TYR A 243 21.29 8.77 -5.36
CA TYR A 243 20.67 8.49 -6.64
C TYR A 243 19.21 8.10 -6.48
N VAL A 244 18.34 8.78 -7.22
CA VAL A 244 16.93 8.44 -7.38
C VAL A 244 16.73 7.93 -8.80
N LEU A 245 16.23 6.69 -8.93
CA LEU A 245 15.95 6.06 -10.22
C LEU A 245 14.67 6.66 -10.83
N TRP A 246 13.61 6.72 -10.02
CA TRP A 246 12.33 7.37 -10.22
C TRP A 246 11.67 7.49 -8.83
N GLU A 247 10.74 8.42 -8.62
CA GLU A 247 10.00 8.55 -7.35
C GLU A 247 8.61 9.16 -7.57
N TYR A 248 7.65 8.83 -6.69
CA TYR A 248 6.32 9.44 -6.74
C TYR A 248 6.40 10.95 -6.45
N GLY A 249 5.75 11.76 -7.28
CA GLY A 249 5.83 13.22 -7.21
C GLY A 249 7.10 13.82 -7.83
N GLY A 250 8.05 12.99 -8.27
CA GLY A 250 9.17 13.38 -9.14
C GLY A 250 8.75 13.47 -10.61
N TYR A 251 9.70 13.82 -11.48
CA TYR A 251 9.52 13.79 -12.95
C TYR A 251 10.33 12.63 -13.54
N ALA A 252 9.78 11.95 -14.55
CA ALA A 252 10.52 10.91 -15.27
C ALA A 252 11.74 11.48 -16.00
N SER A 253 12.89 10.82 -15.88
CA SER A 253 14.07 11.10 -16.71
C SER A 253 13.83 10.66 -18.17
N GLU A 254 14.73 11.02 -19.08
CA GLU A 254 14.69 10.53 -20.46
C GLU A 254 14.83 8.99 -20.51
N GLY A 255 15.66 8.40 -19.64
CA GLY A 255 15.72 6.95 -19.43
C GLY A 255 14.40 6.34 -18.96
N VAL A 256 13.74 6.93 -17.95
CA VAL A 256 12.44 6.45 -17.45
C VAL A 256 11.37 6.56 -18.53
N LYS A 257 11.34 7.69 -19.27
CA LYS A 257 10.43 7.92 -20.40
C LYS A 257 10.60 6.87 -21.50
N GLN A 258 11.83 6.54 -21.90
CA GLN A 258 12.07 5.51 -22.93
C GLN A 258 11.71 4.09 -22.47
N VAL A 259 11.74 3.80 -21.17
CA VAL A 259 11.12 2.58 -20.65
C VAL A 259 9.60 2.68 -20.75
N ALA A 260 9.01 3.78 -20.28
CA ALA A 260 7.57 4.01 -20.21
C ALA A 260 6.84 3.95 -21.55
N GLU A 261 7.37 4.60 -22.59
CA GLU A 261 6.72 4.74 -23.90
C GLU A 261 7.14 3.66 -24.91
N LEU A 262 8.36 3.13 -24.79
CA LEU A 262 8.97 2.26 -25.81
C LEU A 262 9.43 0.89 -25.27
N GLY A 263 9.34 0.65 -23.96
CA GLY A 263 9.87 -0.56 -23.32
C GLY A 263 11.40 -0.71 -23.43
N SER A 264 12.12 0.37 -23.75
CA SER A 264 13.55 0.35 -24.07
C SER A 264 14.42 0.66 -22.84
N PRO A 265 15.17 -0.31 -22.29
CA PRO A 265 16.02 -0.08 -21.12
C PRO A 265 17.35 0.62 -21.46
N VAL A 266 17.66 0.83 -22.75
CA VAL A 266 19.00 1.23 -23.22
C VAL A 266 19.41 2.57 -22.61
N LYS A 267 18.53 3.57 -22.68
CA LYS A 267 18.83 4.90 -22.15
C LYS A 267 18.91 4.91 -20.62
N MET A 268 18.04 4.14 -19.97
CA MET A 268 18.05 3.99 -18.52
C MET A 268 19.34 3.33 -18.02
N GLU A 269 19.86 2.33 -18.74
CA GLU A 269 21.14 1.69 -18.45
C GLU A 269 22.33 2.66 -18.57
N GLU A 270 22.32 3.56 -19.57
CA GLU A 270 23.32 4.64 -19.67
C GLU A 270 23.27 5.56 -18.45
N GLU A 271 22.07 6.03 -18.07
CA GLU A 271 21.88 6.94 -16.94
C GLU A 271 22.32 6.30 -15.61
N ILE A 272 22.00 5.02 -15.38
CA ILE A 272 22.44 4.27 -14.20
C ILE A 272 23.97 4.16 -14.18
N ARG A 273 24.61 3.77 -15.29
CA ARG A 273 26.08 3.62 -15.36
C ARG A 273 26.83 4.94 -15.20
N GLN A 274 26.24 6.06 -15.63
CA GLN A 274 26.82 7.39 -15.45
C GLN A 274 26.88 7.83 -13.98
N LYS A 275 26.18 7.16 -13.05
CA LYS A 275 26.26 7.44 -11.61
C LYS A 275 27.48 6.82 -10.92
N GLY A 276 28.24 5.96 -11.61
CA GLY A 276 29.51 5.43 -11.13
C GLY A 276 29.40 4.81 -9.72
N ASP A 277 30.17 5.35 -8.78
CA ASP A 277 30.30 4.83 -7.42
C ASP A 277 28.99 4.82 -6.62
N GLU A 278 27.98 5.61 -6.98
CA GLU A 278 26.67 5.63 -6.29
C GLU A 278 25.81 4.40 -6.60
N VAL A 279 26.21 3.56 -7.56
CA VAL A 279 25.56 2.30 -7.96
C VAL A 279 26.51 1.13 -7.71
N LEU A 280 25.97 0.00 -7.21
CA LEU A 280 26.76 -1.22 -6.95
C LEU A 280 26.49 -2.32 -7.99
N THR A 281 25.22 -2.54 -8.37
CA THR A 281 24.87 -3.54 -9.38
C THR A 281 23.74 -3.02 -10.26
N VAL A 282 23.88 -3.15 -11.57
CA VAL A 282 22.80 -2.88 -12.54
C VAL A 282 21.93 -4.13 -12.65
N ILE A 283 20.67 -4.01 -12.24
CA ILE A 283 19.67 -5.07 -12.26
C ILE A 283 19.07 -5.14 -13.66
N LYS A 284 19.09 -6.32 -14.29
CA LYS A 284 18.50 -6.54 -15.61
C LYS A 284 17.75 -7.86 -15.69
N MET A 285 16.56 -7.86 -16.28
CA MET A 285 15.85 -9.09 -16.62
C MET A 285 15.26 -9.04 -18.03
N LYS A 286 15.02 -10.22 -18.61
CA LYS A 286 14.42 -10.37 -19.93
C LYS A 286 12.96 -9.91 -19.93
N ALA A 287 12.55 -9.28 -21.03
CA ALA A 287 11.15 -8.96 -21.32
C ALA A 287 10.26 -10.23 -21.34
N GLN A 288 8.97 -10.06 -21.03
CA GLN A 288 8.02 -11.17 -20.98
C GLN A 288 6.96 -11.04 -22.06
N TRP A 289 7.02 -11.94 -23.05
CA TRP A 289 6.06 -12.05 -24.14
C TRP A 289 5.48 -13.47 -24.18
N PRO A 290 4.14 -13.67 -24.09
CA PRO A 290 3.14 -12.68 -23.63
C PRO A 290 3.37 -12.28 -22.16
N ALA A 291 2.64 -11.28 -21.65
CA ALA A 291 2.82 -10.76 -20.28
C ALA A 291 2.68 -11.86 -19.22
N TRP A 292 1.64 -12.68 -19.30
CA TRP A 292 1.34 -13.75 -18.35
C TRP A 292 1.55 -15.14 -18.94
N GLN A 293 2.19 -16.01 -18.15
CA GLN A 293 2.30 -17.46 -18.36
C GLN A 293 2.36 -18.14 -16.98
N PRO A 294 1.82 -19.36 -16.81
CA PRO A 294 1.94 -20.08 -15.55
C PRO A 294 3.39 -20.58 -15.36
N LEU A 295 3.81 -20.71 -14.09
CA LEU A 295 5.22 -20.93 -13.72
C LEU A 295 5.82 -22.25 -14.24
N ASN A 296 4.98 -23.24 -14.55
CA ASN A 296 5.39 -24.50 -15.18
C ASN A 296 5.70 -24.36 -16.69
N VAL A 297 5.18 -23.31 -17.35
CA VAL A 297 5.44 -23.02 -18.78
C VAL A 297 6.60 -22.02 -18.92
N ARG A 298 6.67 -21.01 -18.05
CA ARG A 298 7.75 -20.02 -18.06
C ARG A 298 8.13 -19.64 -16.64
N ALA A 299 9.41 -19.84 -16.29
CA ALA A 299 9.96 -19.34 -15.04
C ALA A 299 9.79 -17.82 -14.92
N ALA A 300 9.50 -17.35 -13.70
CA ALA A 300 9.49 -15.92 -13.40
C ALA A 300 10.89 -15.33 -13.66
N PRO A 301 11.02 -14.19 -14.36
CA PRO A 301 12.30 -13.52 -14.54
C PRO A 301 12.90 -13.16 -13.19
N SER A 302 14.19 -13.42 -13.04
CA SER A 302 14.96 -13.11 -11.84
C SER A 302 16.33 -12.56 -12.20
N ALA A 303 16.88 -11.73 -11.31
CA ALA A 303 18.27 -11.27 -11.35
C ALA A 303 18.87 -11.30 -9.95
N GLU A 304 20.19 -11.40 -9.88
CA GLU A 304 20.94 -11.30 -8.64
C GLU A 304 21.68 -9.97 -8.56
N PHE A 305 21.71 -9.38 -7.37
CA PHE A 305 22.38 -8.11 -7.12
C PHE A 305 22.97 -8.08 -5.72
N SER A 306 23.98 -7.23 -5.55
CA SER A 306 24.64 -7.02 -4.25
C SER A 306 24.23 -5.68 -3.67
N VAL A 307 24.19 -5.61 -2.33
CA VAL A 307 24.10 -4.37 -1.55
C VAL A 307 25.26 -4.29 -0.55
N ASP A 308 25.64 -3.06 -0.24
CA ASP A 308 26.61 -2.73 0.80
C ASP A 308 26.07 -1.59 1.68
N ARG A 309 26.81 -1.25 2.74
CA ARG A 309 26.39 -0.24 3.73
C ARG A 309 26.06 1.13 3.14
N THR A 310 26.67 1.51 2.02
CA THR A 310 26.39 2.80 1.35
C THR A 310 25.36 2.70 0.24
N ARG A 311 25.21 1.51 -0.35
CA ARG A 311 24.35 1.20 -1.50
C ARG A 311 23.38 0.09 -1.09
N HIS A 312 22.59 0.42 -0.08
CA HIS A 312 21.64 -0.47 0.58
C HIS A 312 20.21 -0.37 0.01
N LEU A 313 19.97 0.60 -0.88
CA LEU A 313 18.68 0.80 -1.54
C LEU A 313 18.63 0.04 -2.87
N MET A 314 17.43 -0.37 -3.26
CA MET A 314 17.17 -1.01 -4.54
C MET A 314 15.97 -0.36 -5.25
N SER A 315 16.15 -0.04 -6.53
CA SER A 315 15.08 0.46 -7.40
C SER A 315 15.07 -0.30 -8.72
N PHE A 316 13.89 -0.49 -9.30
CA PHE A 316 13.73 -0.96 -10.68
C PHE A 316 12.43 -0.43 -11.30
N LEU A 317 12.31 -0.55 -12.62
CA LEU A 317 11.06 -0.34 -13.34
C LEU A 317 10.92 -1.30 -14.53
N THR A 318 9.67 -1.51 -14.95
CA THR A 318 9.29 -2.18 -16.20
C THR A 318 7.93 -1.68 -16.69
N MET A 319 7.81 -1.50 -18.00
CA MET A 319 6.59 -1.03 -18.66
C MET A 319 5.57 -2.16 -18.78
N LEU A 320 4.31 -1.82 -18.50
CA LEU A 320 3.14 -2.63 -18.83
C LEU A 320 2.78 -2.34 -20.29
N GLY A 321 3.00 -3.29 -21.20
CA GLY A 321 2.91 -3.05 -22.64
C GLY A 321 1.76 -3.79 -23.33
N PRO A 322 1.04 -3.17 -24.29
CA PRO A 322 1.05 -1.75 -24.62
C PRO A 322 0.40 -0.91 -23.53
N SER A 323 0.91 0.31 -23.34
CA SER A 323 0.29 1.40 -22.60
C SER A 323 0.82 2.74 -23.13
N PRO A 324 0.23 3.89 -22.72
CA PRO A 324 0.75 5.20 -23.07
C PRO A 324 2.16 5.42 -22.48
N ASP A 325 2.27 5.31 -21.14
CA ASP A 325 3.51 5.53 -20.38
C ASP A 325 3.52 4.78 -19.03
N TRP A 326 2.79 3.65 -18.91
CA TRP A 326 2.51 3.01 -17.63
C TRP A 326 3.56 1.96 -17.24
N ASN A 327 4.09 2.09 -16.03
CA ASN A 327 5.12 1.22 -15.48
C ASN A 327 4.69 0.57 -14.16
N VAL A 328 5.46 -0.43 -13.73
CA VAL A 328 5.52 -0.92 -12.35
C VAL A 328 6.96 -0.97 -11.88
N GLY A 329 7.19 -0.92 -10.58
CA GLY A 329 8.53 -1.02 -10.01
C GLY A 329 8.58 -0.78 -8.51
N LEU A 330 9.78 -0.87 -7.95
CA LEU A 330 10.11 -0.33 -6.62
C LEU A 330 11.04 0.88 -6.76
N SER A 331 10.91 1.81 -5.83
CA SER A 331 11.75 3.00 -5.70
C SER A 331 12.34 3.05 -4.28
N ALA A 332 13.66 3.21 -4.19
CA ALA A 332 14.43 3.41 -2.96
C ALA A 332 14.15 2.37 -1.84
N GLU A 333 13.89 1.12 -2.21
CA GLU A 333 13.56 0.06 -1.24
C GLU A 333 14.79 -0.30 -0.38
N ASP A 334 14.68 -0.14 0.95
CA ASP A 334 15.80 -0.30 1.87
C ASP A 334 15.95 -1.75 2.36
N LEU A 335 17.08 -2.37 2.02
CA LEU A 335 17.40 -3.74 2.40
C LEU A 335 18.26 -3.84 3.68
N CYS A 336 18.59 -2.70 4.29
CA CYS A 336 19.28 -2.61 5.58
C CYS A 336 18.30 -2.58 6.74
N THR A 337 18.54 -3.35 7.80
CA THR A 337 17.67 -3.38 8.98
C THR A 337 18.17 -2.47 10.10
N LYS A 338 17.25 -2.00 10.96
CA LYS A 338 17.58 -1.23 12.17
C LYS A 338 18.47 -2.00 13.16
N ASP A 339 18.49 -3.33 13.07
CA ASP A 339 19.31 -4.23 13.87
C ASP A 339 20.72 -4.45 13.28
N CYS A 340 21.15 -3.60 12.34
CA CYS A 340 22.43 -3.67 11.63
C CYS A 340 22.63 -4.99 10.86
N GLY A 341 21.54 -5.52 10.31
CA GLY A 341 21.52 -6.71 9.46
C GLY A 341 20.92 -6.43 8.07
N TRP A 342 20.66 -7.51 7.35
CA TRP A 342 20.15 -7.51 5.98
C TRP A 342 18.79 -8.20 5.94
N VAL A 343 17.78 -7.60 5.31
CA VAL A 343 16.43 -8.18 5.18
C VAL A 343 16.48 -9.60 4.60
N GLN A 344 15.83 -10.59 5.22
CA GLN A 344 15.86 -11.97 4.67
C GLN A 344 15.01 -12.10 3.40
N LYS A 345 13.79 -11.55 3.44
CA LYS A 345 12.81 -11.66 2.36
C LYS A 345 11.84 -10.48 2.38
N LEU A 346 11.68 -9.85 1.24
CA LEU A 346 10.65 -8.84 0.95
C LEU A 346 9.68 -9.41 -0.09
N VAL A 347 8.39 -9.16 0.09
CA VAL A 347 7.33 -9.49 -0.88
C VAL A 347 6.44 -8.27 -1.02
N GLN A 348 6.39 -7.68 -2.22
CA GLN A 348 5.62 -6.47 -2.47
C GLN A 348 4.69 -6.66 -3.67
N ASP A 349 3.41 -6.33 -3.48
CA ASP A 349 2.41 -6.25 -4.54
C ASP A 349 2.42 -4.84 -5.17
N MET A 350 2.34 -4.77 -6.50
CA MET A 350 2.50 -3.54 -7.28
C MET A 350 1.27 -3.26 -8.14
N ILE A 351 0.88 -1.98 -8.16
CA ILE A 351 -0.08 -1.39 -9.10
C ILE A 351 0.68 -0.57 -10.15
N PRO A 352 0.08 -0.27 -11.33
CA PRO A 352 0.74 0.57 -12.31
C PRO A 352 0.82 2.03 -11.86
N TRP A 353 1.85 2.71 -12.33
CA TRP A 353 2.03 4.14 -12.21
C TRP A 353 2.28 4.80 -13.57
N ASP A 354 1.82 6.03 -13.68
CA ASP A 354 1.85 6.92 -14.85
C ASP A 354 3.15 7.74 -14.79
N ALA A 355 3.87 7.83 -15.91
CA ALA A 355 5.16 8.52 -15.97
C ALA A 355 5.04 10.04 -16.21
N GLY A 356 3.84 10.52 -16.54
CA GLY A 356 3.54 11.92 -16.84
C GLY A 356 4.04 12.38 -18.21
N THR A 357 4.28 11.47 -19.16
CA THR A 357 4.87 11.79 -20.48
C THR A 357 3.93 11.54 -21.66
N ASP A 358 2.92 10.66 -21.54
CA ASP A 358 1.87 10.48 -22.55
C ASP A 358 0.45 10.51 -21.95
N SER A 359 -0.45 11.30 -22.54
CA SER A 359 -1.81 11.56 -22.09
C SER A 359 -2.85 10.57 -22.67
N GLY A 360 -2.43 9.38 -23.10
CA GLY A 360 -3.32 8.28 -23.47
C GLY A 360 -4.13 7.76 -22.27
N VAL A 361 -5.31 7.17 -22.53
CA VAL A 361 -6.28 6.81 -21.48
C VAL A 361 -6.55 5.30 -21.36
N THR A 362 -6.09 4.50 -22.33
CA THR A 362 -6.22 3.03 -22.37
C THR A 362 -4.98 2.40 -23.04
N TYR A 363 -4.80 1.09 -22.92
CA TYR A 363 -3.60 0.35 -23.33
C TYR A 363 -3.14 0.65 -24.77
N GLU A 364 -4.06 0.68 -25.74
CA GLU A 364 -3.78 0.87 -27.16
C GLU A 364 -4.16 2.29 -27.64
N SER A 365 -3.99 3.30 -26.78
CA SER A 365 -4.20 4.71 -27.16
C SER A 365 -3.15 5.18 -28.18
N PRO A 366 -3.50 6.03 -29.16
CA PRO A 366 -2.51 6.73 -29.96
C PRO A 366 -1.67 7.68 -29.08
N ASN A 367 -0.36 7.74 -29.31
CA ASN A 367 0.57 8.60 -28.58
C ASN A 367 0.08 10.06 -28.57
N LYS A 368 0.04 10.67 -27.40
CA LYS A 368 -0.42 12.03 -27.14
C LYS A 368 0.49 12.67 -26.08
N PRO A 369 1.64 13.25 -26.45
CA PRO A 369 2.62 13.76 -25.49
C PRO A 369 2.05 14.75 -24.47
N THR A 370 2.36 14.51 -23.19
CA THR A 370 1.95 15.36 -22.06
C THR A 370 2.86 16.57 -21.97
N VAL A 371 2.31 17.77 -22.17
CA VAL A 371 3.06 19.04 -22.21
C VAL A 371 2.34 20.13 -21.39
N PRO A 372 2.97 20.68 -20.32
CA PRO A 372 4.26 20.28 -19.76
C PRO A 372 4.21 18.85 -19.19
N GLN A 373 5.38 18.22 -19.04
CA GLN A 373 5.50 16.90 -18.42
C GLN A 373 4.90 16.92 -17.00
N GLU A 374 4.08 15.93 -16.69
CA GLU A 374 3.45 15.77 -15.38
C GLU A 374 4.35 14.97 -14.42
N LYS A 375 3.94 14.89 -13.15
CA LYS A 375 4.67 14.17 -12.10
C LYS A 375 4.25 12.71 -12.06
N ILE A 376 5.21 11.82 -11.78
CA ILE A 376 4.98 10.39 -11.61
C ILE A 376 3.96 10.17 -10.49
N ARG A 377 2.89 9.42 -10.80
CA ARG A 377 1.76 9.16 -9.88
C ARG A 377 1.27 7.71 -10.03
N PRO A 378 0.76 7.06 -8.97
CA PRO A 378 0.05 5.78 -9.13
C PRO A 378 -1.23 6.00 -9.94
N LEU A 379 -1.62 5.01 -10.75
CA LEU A 379 -2.96 4.99 -11.35
C LEU A 379 -4.02 4.76 -10.27
N THR A 380 -5.21 5.33 -10.46
CA THR A 380 -6.38 5.08 -9.61
C THR A 380 -7.55 4.52 -10.41
N SER A 381 -8.48 3.84 -9.72
CA SER A 381 -9.72 3.32 -10.29
C SER A 381 -10.70 4.41 -10.76
N LEU A 382 -10.39 5.70 -10.54
CA LEU A 382 -11.24 6.83 -10.91
C LEU A 382 -10.59 7.76 -11.95
N ASP A 383 -9.38 7.46 -12.45
CA ASP A 383 -8.60 8.34 -13.32
C ASP A 383 -9.35 8.78 -14.58
N HIS A 384 -9.96 7.84 -15.30
CA HIS A 384 -10.74 8.14 -16.51
C HIS A 384 -11.73 7.00 -16.82
N PRO A 385 -12.98 7.25 -17.26
CA PRO A 385 -13.96 6.19 -17.53
C PRO A 385 -13.51 5.13 -18.56
N GLN A 386 -12.67 5.54 -19.52
CA GLN A 386 -12.08 4.65 -20.54
C GLN A 386 -10.82 3.92 -20.07
N SER A 387 -10.33 4.17 -18.84
CA SER A 387 -9.19 3.42 -18.30
C SER A 387 -9.58 1.96 -18.08
N PRO A 388 -8.71 0.99 -18.44
CA PRO A 388 -8.95 -0.43 -18.20
C PRO A 388 -9.00 -0.77 -16.70
N PHE A 389 -8.47 0.12 -15.84
CA PHE A 389 -8.53 -0.01 -14.39
C PHE A 389 -9.70 0.75 -13.75
N TYR A 390 -10.57 1.41 -14.55
CA TYR A 390 -11.66 2.23 -14.03
C TYR A 390 -12.80 1.40 -13.44
N ASP A 391 -13.17 1.71 -12.21
CA ASP A 391 -14.31 1.17 -11.47
C ASP A 391 -15.21 2.34 -11.00
N PRO A 392 -16.51 2.37 -11.39
CA PRO A 392 -17.42 3.42 -10.96
C PRO A 392 -17.74 3.41 -9.45
N GLU A 393 -17.49 2.31 -8.74
CA GLU A 393 -17.59 2.24 -7.27
C GLU A 393 -16.28 2.71 -6.58
N GLY A 394 -15.20 2.89 -7.35
CA GLY A 394 -13.86 3.21 -6.87
C GLY A 394 -13.19 2.02 -6.17
N GLY A 395 -12.20 2.31 -5.33
CA GLY A 395 -11.44 1.29 -4.59
C GLY A 395 -10.02 1.06 -5.13
N ALA A 396 -9.33 0.06 -4.58
CA ALA A 396 -7.94 -0.23 -4.94
C ALA A 396 -7.85 -1.05 -6.23
N ILE A 397 -6.93 -0.69 -7.12
CA ILE A 397 -6.63 -1.48 -8.32
C ILE A 397 -6.06 -2.84 -7.92
N THR A 398 -6.61 -3.93 -8.49
CA THR A 398 -6.07 -5.30 -8.34
C THR A 398 -4.59 -5.34 -8.78
N PRO A 399 -3.65 -5.78 -7.91
CA PRO A 399 -2.21 -5.78 -8.24
C PRO A 399 -1.89 -6.47 -9.57
N VAL A 400 -1.16 -5.76 -10.43
CA VAL A 400 -0.75 -6.22 -11.76
C VAL A 400 0.53 -7.03 -11.73
N ALA A 401 1.33 -6.92 -10.67
CA ALA A 401 2.54 -7.69 -10.48
C ALA A 401 2.88 -7.86 -9.00
N ARG A 402 3.70 -8.85 -8.69
CA ARG A 402 4.31 -9.10 -7.38
C ARG A 402 5.82 -9.23 -7.56
N VAL A 403 6.59 -8.60 -6.70
CA VAL A 403 8.04 -8.79 -6.63
C VAL A 403 8.41 -9.49 -5.33
N VAL A 404 9.36 -10.43 -5.42
CA VAL A 404 9.95 -11.13 -4.28
C VAL A 404 11.44 -10.90 -4.31
N VAL A 405 12.00 -10.36 -3.23
CA VAL A 405 13.44 -10.12 -3.06
C VAL A 405 13.91 -11.00 -1.90
N GLU A 406 14.74 -11.99 -2.19
CA GLU A 406 15.23 -12.97 -1.21
C GLU A 406 16.75 -12.87 -1.06
N ARG A 407 17.24 -12.84 0.18
CA ARG A 407 18.67 -12.89 0.47
C ARG A 407 19.20 -14.31 0.18
N ILE A 408 20.29 -14.39 -0.56
CA ILE A 408 20.91 -15.65 -1.00
C ILE A 408 22.33 -15.87 -0.44
N ALA A 409 23.04 -14.79 -0.09
CA ALA A 409 24.36 -14.85 0.51
C ALA A 409 24.67 -13.59 1.34
N ARG A 410 25.60 -13.71 2.30
CA ARG A 410 26.26 -12.59 2.99
C ARG A 410 27.78 -12.79 2.90
N LYS A 411 28.56 -11.70 2.76
CA LYS A 411 30.03 -11.74 2.70
C LYS A 411 30.65 -10.69 3.64
N GLY A 412 31.74 -11.07 4.31
CA GLY A 412 32.45 -10.22 5.27
C GLY A 412 31.87 -10.29 6.69
N GLU A 413 32.56 -9.66 7.64
CA GLU A 413 32.14 -9.62 9.05
C GLU A 413 30.74 -9.02 9.19
N GLN A 414 29.86 -9.74 9.90
CA GLN A 414 28.48 -9.32 10.17
C GLN A 414 28.39 -8.70 11.56
N CYS A 415 27.60 -7.63 11.70
CA CYS A 415 27.44 -6.86 12.94
C CYS A 415 25.98 -6.74 13.39
N ASN A 416 25.13 -7.68 12.96
CA ASN A 416 23.74 -7.77 13.34
C ASN A 416 23.58 -7.96 14.87
N ILE A 417 22.73 -7.14 15.49
CA ILE A 417 22.49 -7.12 16.94
C ILE A 417 21.72 -8.38 17.38
N VAL A 418 20.81 -8.86 16.54
CA VAL A 418 20.06 -10.10 16.74
C VAL A 418 20.74 -11.24 15.97
N PRO A 419 20.98 -12.43 16.58
CA PRO A 419 21.55 -13.57 15.87
C PRO A 419 20.69 -14.01 14.68
N ASP A 420 21.26 -13.90 13.48
CA ASP A 420 20.64 -14.32 12.23
C ASP A 420 21.20 -15.69 11.83
N ASN A 421 20.53 -16.71 12.35
CA ASN A 421 20.92 -18.13 12.23
C ASN A 421 20.52 -18.77 10.89
N VAL A 422 20.23 -17.98 9.85
CA VAL A 422 20.01 -18.51 8.51
C VAL A 422 21.35 -18.90 7.90
N ASP A 423 21.50 -20.18 7.57
CA ASP A 423 22.64 -20.72 6.82
C ASP A 423 22.61 -20.22 5.36
N ASP A 424 22.90 -18.93 5.17
CA ASP A 424 23.16 -18.38 3.83
C ASP A 424 24.41 -19.05 3.25
N ILE A 425 24.45 -19.26 1.93
CA ILE A 425 25.59 -19.91 1.27
C ILE A 425 26.82 -19.00 1.37
N VAL A 426 27.72 -19.29 2.32
CA VAL A 426 29.04 -18.68 2.44
C VAL A 426 29.93 -19.25 1.33
N ALA A 427 29.69 -18.77 0.10
CA ALA A 427 30.64 -18.95 -0.97
C ALA A 427 31.84 -18.03 -0.71
N ASP A 428 33.00 -18.63 -0.48
CA ASP A 428 34.28 -17.92 -0.49
C ASP A 428 34.54 -17.38 -1.90
N ILE A 429 33.98 -16.21 -2.21
CA ILE A 429 34.23 -15.49 -3.46
C ILE A 429 35.67 -15.00 -3.42
N ALA A 430 36.57 -15.84 -3.92
CA ALA A 430 37.94 -15.47 -4.29
C ALA A 430 37.92 -14.29 -5.28
N GLN A 431 38.97 -13.48 -5.25
CA GLN A 431 39.17 -12.41 -6.23
C GLN A 431 39.67 -13.03 -7.54
N GLU A 432 38.80 -13.13 -8.55
CA GLU A 432 39.25 -13.22 -9.94
C GLU A 432 39.34 -11.79 -10.52
N GLU A 433 40.45 -11.12 -10.24
CA GLU A 433 40.89 -9.96 -11.01
C GLU A 433 41.77 -10.42 -12.17
N LYS A 434 41.27 -10.26 -13.41
CA LYS A 434 41.98 -10.41 -14.70
C LYS A 434 42.46 -11.84 -15.02
N GLU A 435 42.36 -12.34 -16.25
CA GLU A 435 42.85 -11.72 -17.50
C GLU A 435 41.91 -11.91 -18.71
N GLU A 436 42.28 -11.25 -19.81
CA GLU A 436 41.61 -11.31 -21.11
C GLU A 436 41.89 -12.64 -21.84
N ASP A 437 40.93 -13.03 -22.69
CA ASP A 437 41.13 -13.71 -23.98
C ASP A 437 42.09 -14.93 -24.05
N ASP A 438 41.58 -16.13 -23.73
CA ASP A 438 41.55 -17.24 -24.70
C ASP A 438 40.73 -18.43 -24.18
N THR A 439 40.01 -19.14 -25.06
CA THR A 439 39.11 -20.25 -24.68
C THR A 439 39.81 -21.61 -24.53
N PRO A 440 39.58 -22.35 -23.43
CA PRO A 440 39.68 -23.81 -23.40
C PRO A 440 38.29 -24.47 -23.49
N GLU A 441 38.20 -25.59 -24.20
CA GLU A 441 36.93 -26.20 -24.60
C GLU A 441 36.25 -27.03 -23.49
N THR A 442 35.14 -26.53 -22.91
CA THR A 442 34.17 -27.34 -22.13
C THR A 442 32.81 -27.49 -22.83
N CYS A 443 32.60 -26.75 -23.92
CA CYS A 443 31.35 -26.65 -24.67
C CYS A 443 31.63 -26.82 -26.18
N ILE A 444 31.20 -27.93 -26.77
CA ILE A 444 31.33 -28.22 -28.20
C ILE A 444 30.13 -27.61 -28.93
N TYR A 445 30.36 -26.68 -29.86
CA TYR A 445 29.30 -26.04 -30.66
C TYR A 445 29.26 -26.56 -32.11
N SER A 446 28.19 -26.22 -32.83
CA SER A 446 28.19 -26.17 -34.29
C SER A 446 28.95 -24.93 -34.78
N ASN A 447 29.30 -24.92 -36.07
CA ASN A 447 29.63 -23.67 -36.75
C ASN A 447 28.46 -22.68 -36.61
N TRP A 448 28.80 -21.39 -36.60
CA TRP A 448 27.81 -20.31 -36.68
C TRP A 448 27.07 -20.36 -38.02
N SER A 449 25.79 -19.97 -37.99
CA SER A 449 25.06 -19.58 -39.20
C SER A 449 25.74 -18.37 -39.86
N PRO A 450 25.49 -18.13 -41.17
CA PRO A 450 25.72 -16.82 -41.75
C PRO A 450 25.02 -15.73 -40.92
N TRP A 451 25.57 -14.52 -40.96
CA TRP A 451 24.91 -13.33 -40.43
C TRP A 451 23.61 -13.06 -41.18
N SER A 452 22.57 -12.63 -40.47
CA SER A 452 21.35 -12.11 -41.07
C SER A 452 21.63 -10.83 -41.86
N ALA A 453 20.67 -10.43 -42.70
CA ALA A 453 20.61 -9.07 -43.19
C ALA A 453 20.60 -8.07 -42.01
N CYS A 454 21.09 -6.86 -42.25
CA CYS A 454 21.02 -5.78 -41.27
C CYS A 454 19.54 -5.42 -41.02
N SER A 455 19.15 -5.22 -39.75
CA SER A 455 17.77 -4.86 -39.40
C SER A 455 17.33 -3.48 -39.90
N SER A 456 18.27 -2.67 -40.42
CA SER A 456 18.00 -1.39 -41.08
C SER A 456 18.15 -1.57 -42.59
N SER A 457 17.14 -1.12 -43.33
CA SER A 457 17.09 -1.10 -44.80
C SER A 457 17.52 0.25 -45.40
N THR A 458 17.84 1.23 -44.56
CA THR A 458 18.33 2.58 -44.90
C THR A 458 19.72 2.80 -44.33
N CYS A 459 20.33 3.97 -44.58
CA CYS A 459 21.67 4.31 -44.05
C CYS A 459 21.67 4.67 -42.54
N GLU A 460 20.66 4.22 -41.78
CA GLU A 460 20.57 4.36 -40.32
C GLU A 460 21.08 3.10 -39.61
N LYS A 461 21.50 3.24 -38.34
CA LYS A 461 22.16 2.18 -37.56
C LYS A 461 21.23 0.99 -37.31
N GLY A 462 21.51 -0.15 -37.95
CA GLY A 462 20.82 -1.42 -37.71
C GLY A 462 21.65 -2.40 -36.87
N LYS A 463 21.08 -3.59 -36.63
CA LYS A 463 21.77 -4.73 -36.01
C LYS A 463 21.57 -5.99 -36.84
N ARG A 464 22.58 -6.85 -36.93
CA ARG A 464 22.50 -8.16 -37.59
C ARG A 464 22.72 -9.27 -36.57
N MET A 465 22.13 -10.45 -36.81
CA MET A 465 22.10 -11.58 -35.88
C MET A 465 22.69 -12.83 -36.52
N ARG A 466 23.38 -13.67 -35.73
CA ARG A 466 23.73 -15.05 -36.11
C ARG A 466 23.47 -16.01 -34.96
N GLN A 467 23.40 -17.31 -35.26
CA GLN A 467 23.16 -18.34 -34.25
C GLN A 467 24.01 -19.60 -34.47
N ARG A 468 24.35 -20.31 -33.39
CA ARG A 468 25.01 -21.63 -33.37
C ARG A 468 24.30 -22.55 -32.38
N MET A 469 24.38 -23.85 -32.61
CA MET A 469 23.83 -24.85 -31.69
C MET A 469 24.92 -25.38 -30.76
N LEU A 470 24.61 -25.58 -29.49
CA LEU A 470 25.47 -26.34 -28.58
C LEU A 470 25.27 -27.84 -28.89
N LYS A 471 26.35 -28.54 -29.27
CA LYS A 471 26.33 -29.97 -29.63
C LYS A 471 26.60 -30.87 -28.44
N ALA A 472 27.49 -30.48 -27.52
CA ALA A 472 27.75 -31.18 -26.28
C ALA A 472 28.34 -30.22 -25.23
N GLN A 473 28.07 -30.48 -23.96
CA GLN A 473 28.66 -29.80 -22.81
C GLN A 473 29.28 -30.87 -21.92
N LEU A 474 30.60 -30.79 -21.69
CA LEU A 474 31.33 -31.84 -20.97
C LEU A 474 31.33 -31.64 -19.45
N ASP A 475 31.04 -30.43 -18.97
CA ASP A 475 30.91 -30.11 -17.55
C ASP A 475 29.63 -29.30 -17.30
N LEU A 476 28.78 -29.77 -16.37
CA LEU A 476 27.52 -29.11 -16.00
C LEU A 476 27.70 -27.96 -14.99
N SER A 477 28.88 -27.80 -14.39
CA SER A 477 29.16 -26.75 -13.41
C SER A 477 29.54 -25.40 -14.03
N VAL A 478 30.00 -25.39 -15.29
CA VAL A 478 30.40 -24.19 -16.04
C VAL A 478 29.33 -23.84 -17.07
N PRO A 479 28.67 -22.66 -17.00
CA PRO A 479 27.65 -22.27 -17.99
C PRO A 479 28.25 -21.98 -19.37
N CYS A 480 27.79 -22.70 -20.41
CA CYS A 480 28.20 -22.41 -21.78
C CYS A 480 27.73 -21.01 -22.26
N PRO A 481 28.61 -20.18 -22.86
CA PRO A 481 28.24 -18.87 -23.39
C PRO A 481 27.23 -18.93 -24.55
N HIS A 482 26.66 -17.77 -24.88
CA HIS A 482 25.48 -17.66 -25.73
C HIS A 482 25.57 -18.32 -27.11
N THR A 483 24.41 -18.85 -27.55
CA THR A 483 24.16 -19.46 -28.87
C THR A 483 23.73 -18.45 -29.93
N GLN A 484 23.54 -17.18 -29.56
CA GLN A 484 23.10 -16.10 -30.45
C GLN A 484 23.97 -14.86 -30.22
N ASP A 485 24.26 -14.15 -31.30
CA ASP A 485 25.21 -13.04 -31.34
C ASP A 485 24.64 -11.91 -32.23
N PHE A 486 24.90 -10.65 -31.83
CA PHE A 486 24.28 -9.45 -32.41
C PHE A 486 25.31 -8.33 -32.60
N GLU A 487 25.48 -7.88 -33.84
CA GLU A 487 26.49 -6.89 -34.21
C GLU A 487 25.84 -5.63 -34.81
N PRO A 488 26.33 -4.41 -34.51
CA PRO A 488 25.93 -3.20 -35.21
C PRO A 488 26.29 -3.27 -36.70
N CYS A 489 25.39 -2.80 -37.57
CA CYS A 489 25.61 -2.76 -39.00
C CYS A 489 24.97 -1.53 -39.64
N MET A 490 25.42 -1.18 -40.84
CA MET A 490 24.78 -0.22 -41.73
C MET A 490 24.38 -0.96 -43.01
N GLY A 491 23.37 -0.45 -43.72
CA GLY A 491 22.93 -1.04 -44.99
C GLY A 491 24.07 -1.10 -46.02
N PRO A 492 24.15 -2.14 -46.88
CA PRO A 492 25.24 -2.25 -47.85
C PRO A 492 25.16 -1.15 -48.91
N GLY A 493 26.23 -0.37 -49.07
CA GLY A 493 26.38 0.60 -50.17
C GLY A 493 26.61 2.06 -49.77
N CYS A 494 26.65 2.41 -48.48
CA CYS A 494 27.02 3.77 -48.06
C CYS A 494 28.55 3.97 -48.05
N SER A 495 29.08 4.47 -49.16
CA SER A 495 30.30 5.31 -49.20
C SER A 495 29.96 6.56 -49.98
N ASP A 496 30.51 7.71 -49.57
CA ASP A 496 30.27 8.97 -50.28
C ASP A 496 30.72 8.90 -51.75
N GLU A 497 29.99 9.64 -52.60
CA GLU A 497 30.22 9.99 -54.02
C GLU A 497 29.42 9.23 -55.12
N ASP A 498 28.45 9.98 -55.68
CA ASP A 498 27.96 10.07 -57.07
C ASP A 498 27.66 8.84 -57.95
N ALA A 499 26.48 8.83 -58.60
CA ALA A 499 26.38 9.01 -60.07
C ALA A 499 24.96 8.83 -60.68
N THR A 500 24.62 9.81 -61.51
CA THR A 500 23.49 9.95 -62.46
C THR A 500 23.23 8.78 -63.44
N THR A 501 22.18 7.96 -63.23
CA THR A 501 21.45 7.16 -64.26
C THR A 501 20.10 6.66 -63.68
N CYS A 502 19.06 6.42 -64.51
CA CYS A 502 17.79 5.82 -64.03
C CYS A 502 18.05 4.42 -63.46
N MET A 503 18.10 4.32 -62.13
CA MET A 503 18.45 3.09 -61.42
C MET A 503 17.18 2.27 -61.16
N MET A 504 17.15 1.02 -61.63
CA MET A 504 16.11 0.06 -61.25
C MET A 504 16.50 -0.62 -59.94
N SER A 505 15.53 -1.09 -59.15
CA SER A 505 15.83 -2.07 -58.11
C SER A 505 16.33 -3.37 -58.74
N GLU A 506 17.08 -4.16 -57.98
CA GLU A 506 17.18 -5.59 -58.28
C GLU A 506 15.78 -6.20 -58.31
N TRP A 507 15.61 -7.29 -59.06
CA TRP A 507 14.38 -8.06 -58.98
C TRP A 507 14.23 -8.61 -57.56
N ILE A 508 13.03 -8.44 -56.99
CA ILE A 508 12.65 -9.13 -55.76
C ILE A 508 12.76 -10.64 -56.04
N THR A 509 13.09 -11.44 -55.02
CA THR A 509 13.15 -12.89 -55.17
C THR A 509 11.82 -13.43 -55.68
N TRP A 510 11.86 -14.39 -56.59
CA TRP A 510 10.66 -15.06 -57.10
C TRP A 510 9.70 -15.44 -55.97
N SER A 511 8.42 -15.15 -56.19
CA SER A 511 7.36 -15.60 -55.29
C SER A 511 7.44 -17.12 -55.08
N PRO A 512 6.88 -17.64 -53.99
CA PRO A 512 6.50 -19.05 -53.94
C PRO A 512 5.70 -19.40 -55.21
N CYS A 513 5.84 -20.64 -55.68
CA CYS A 513 5.01 -21.13 -56.78
C CYS A 513 3.54 -21.02 -56.36
N SER A 514 2.67 -20.52 -57.24
CA SER A 514 1.25 -20.27 -56.93
C SER A 514 0.46 -21.54 -56.56
N VAL A 515 1.05 -22.71 -56.79
CA VAL A 515 0.57 -24.01 -56.31
C VAL A 515 1.66 -24.70 -55.47
N SER A 516 1.24 -25.42 -54.43
CA SER A 516 2.12 -26.19 -53.56
C SER A 516 2.35 -27.64 -54.02
N CYS A 517 1.66 -28.08 -55.08
CA CYS A 517 1.97 -29.30 -55.82
C CYS A 517 1.52 -29.16 -57.29
N GLY A 518 2.27 -29.74 -58.22
CA GLY A 518 2.01 -29.68 -59.67
C GLY A 518 2.60 -28.44 -60.35
N LEU A 519 2.07 -28.10 -61.53
CA LEU A 519 2.47 -26.94 -62.33
C LEU A 519 1.73 -25.68 -61.89
N GLY A 520 2.48 -24.64 -61.53
CA GLY A 520 1.99 -23.30 -61.23
C GLY A 520 2.83 -22.22 -61.89
N MET A 521 2.62 -20.98 -61.45
CA MET A 521 3.37 -19.79 -61.90
C MET A 521 3.98 -19.10 -60.68
N ARG A 522 5.14 -18.48 -60.84
CA ARG A 522 5.71 -17.55 -59.86
C ARG A 522 5.98 -16.21 -60.51
N SER A 523 5.75 -15.13 -59.78
CA SER A 523 5.99 -13.77 -60.22
C SER A 523 7.14 -13.14 -59.43
N ARG A 524 7.76 -12.11 -60.00
CA ARG A 524 8.63 -11.20 -59.29
C ARG A 524 8.47 -9.80 -59.84
N GLU A 525 8.67 -8.83 -58.97
CA GLU A 525 8.58 -7.42 -59.32
C GLU A 525 9.89 -6.69 -59.00
N ARG A 526 10.08 -5.56 -59.68
CA ARG A 526 11.13 -4.57 -59.44
C ARG A 526 10.56 -3.20 -59.70
N TYR A 527 11.02 -2.20 -58.95
CA TYR A 527 10.55 -0.83 -59.09
C TYR A 527 11.69 0.10 -59.53
N VAL A 528 11.32 1.25 -60.08
CA VAL A 528 12.29 2.31 -60.41
C VAL A 528 12.76 2.92 -59.09
N LYS A 529 14.06 2.80 -58.76
CA LYS A 529 14.63 3.42 -57.55
C LYS A 529 14.86 4.92 -57.73
N GLN A 530 15.15 5.37 -58.94
CA GLN A 530 15.40 6.79 -59.22
C GLN A 530 15.01 7.13 -60.67
N PHE A 531 14.18 8.16 -60.84
CA PHE A 531 13.88 8.75 -62.15
C PHE A 531 14.92 9.84 -62.49
N PRO A 532 15.25 10.06 -63.78
CA PRO A 532 16.06 11.22 -64.18
C PRO A 532 15.31 12.53 -63.93
N GLU A 533 16.02 13.60 -63.56
CA GLU A 533 15.38 14.91 -63.29
C GLU A 533 14.74 15.55 -64.54
N ASP A 534 15.14 15.15 -65.76
CA ASP A 534 14.58 15.65 -67.03
C ASP A 534 13.16 15.11 -67.36
N GLY A 535 12.46 14.49 -66.42
CA GLY A 535 11.01 14.29 -66.48
C GLY A 535 10.49 13.22 -67.44
N PHE A 536 11.35 12.39 -68.03
CA PHE A 536 10.93 11.22 -68.82
C PHE A 536 10.73 9.97 -67.94
N ALA A 537 9.57 9.32 -68.08
CA ALA A 537 9.26 8.08 -67.37
C ALA A 537 10.10 6.90 -67.91
N CYS A 538 10.76 6.15 -67.02
CA CYS A 538 11.59 5.01 -67.43
C CYS A 538 10.73 3.83 -67.90
N THR A 539 10.90 3.41 -69.15
CA THR A 539 10.03 2.45 -69.86
C THR A 539 10.44 0.97 -69.70
N LEU A 540 11.10 0.61 -68.59
CA LEU A 540 11.59 -0.75 -68.36
C LEU A 540 10.54 -1.60 -67.60
N PRO A 541 10.39 -2.90 -67.90
CA PRO A 541 9.36 -3.74 -67.28
C PRO A 541 9.63 -3.94 -65.79
N THR A 542 8.57 -3.79 -64.99
CA THR A 542 8.57 -3.84 -63.53
C THR A 542 8.05 -5.16 -62.95
N GLU A 543 7.48 -6.05 -63.77
CA GLU A 543 6.98 -7.36 -63.35
C GLU A 543 7.42 -8.43 -64.36
N GLU A 544 7.70 -9.63 -63.86
CA GLU A 544 8.09 -10.81 -64.64
C GLU A 544 7.45 -12.07 -64.03
N THR A 545 6.98 -13.00 -64.87
CA THR A 545 6.28 -14.23 -64.46
C THR A 545 6.81 -15.44 -65.21
N GLU A 546 7.08 -16.54 -64.50
CA GLU A 546 7.54 -17.80 -65.09
C GLU A 546 6.80 -19.04 -64.53
N PRO A 547 6.66 -20.12 -65.30
CA PRO A 547 6.10 -21.38 -64.82
C PRO A 547 7.07 -22.12 -63.89
N CYS A 548 6.51 -22.80 -62.88
CA CYS A 548 7.24 -23.58 -61.88
C CYS A 548 6.52 -24.90 -61.58
N THR A 549 7.26 -25.96 -61.28
CA THR A 549 6.70 -27.28 -60.92
C THR A 549 7.15 -27.68 -59.52
N VAL A 550 6.24 -28.16 -58.68
CA VAL A 550 6.54 -28.62 -57.32
C VAL A 550 6.02 -30.05 -57.14
N ASN A 551 6.93 -31.03 -57.00
CA ASN A 551 6.68 -32.48 -56.82
C ASN A 551 5.79 -33.16 -57.88
N GLU A 552 6.32 -34.16 -58.58
CA GLU A 552 5.55 -34.91 -59.61
C GLU A 552 4.56 -35.94 -59.04
N ASP A 553 4.78 -36.44 -57.82
CA ASP A 553 3.95 -37.49 -57.20
C ASP A 553 3.05 -36.95 -56.07
N CYS A 554 1.84 -36.50 -56.42
CA CYS A 554 0.77 -36.18 -55.46
C CYS A 554 -0.43 -37.12 -55.62
N SER A 555 -0.58 -38.08 -54.68
CA SER A 555 -1.81 -38.88 -54.53
C SER A 555 -2.75 -38.24 -53.50
N PRO A 556 -4.05 -38.03 -53.80
CA PRO A 556 -4.97 -37.30 -52.93
C PRO A 556 -5.79 -38.23 -52.02
N SER A 557 -5.80 -38.00 -50.70
CA SER A 557 -6.94 -38.32 -49.79
C SER A 557 -6.71 -38.08 -48.28
N SER A 558 -5.48 -37.98 -47.77
CA SER A 558 -5.24 -37.87 -46.32
C SER A 558 -4.90 -36.44 -45.84
N CYS A 559 -5.66 -35.94 -44.85
CA CYS A 559 -5.26 -34.77 -44.07
C CYS A 559 -4.15 -35.14 -43.08
N LEU A 560 -3.21 -34.21 -42.86
CA LEU A 560 -2.13 -34.37 -41.90
C LEU A 560 -2.53 -33.76 -40.56
N VAL A 561 -2.46 -34.54 -39.48
CA VAL A 561 -2.73 -34.12 -38.10
C VAL A 561 -1.44 -34.00 -37.30
N THR A 562 -1.47 -33.29 -36.16
CA THR A 562 -0.40 -33.31 -35.17
C THR A 562 -0.39 -34.62 -34.39
N GLU A 563 0.66 -34.84 -33.61
CA GLU A 563 0.62 -35.82 -32.52
C GLU A 563 -0.44 -35.42 -31.49
N TRP A 564 -0.87 -36.40 -30.68
CA TRP A 564 -1.83 -36.19 -29.61
C TRP A 564 -1.22 -35.39 -28.46
N GLY A 565 -1.99 -34.45 -27.90
CA GLY A 565 -1.68 -33.86 -26.60
C GLY A 565 -1.72 -34.89 -25.47
N GLU A 566 -1.25 -34.49 -24.31
CA GLU A 566 -1.38 -35.29 -23.09
C GLU A 566 -2.86 -35.50 -22.72
N TRP A 567 -3.14 -36.54 -21.94
CA TRP A 567 -4.49 -36.81 -21.44
C TRP A 567 -4.87 -35.80 -20.36
N ASP A 568 -6.07 -35.20 -20.49
CA ASP A 568 -6.73 -34.48 -19.39
C ASP A 568 -6.88 -35.38 -18.16
N ALA A 569 -6.97 -34.75 -16.99
CA ALA A 569 -7.34 -35.44 -15.75
C ALA A 569 -8.66 -36.20 -15.91
N CYS A 570 -8.78 -37.35 -15.23
CA CYS A 570 -9.98 -38.15 -15.25
C CYS A 570 -11.20 -37.33 -14.78
N SER A 571 -12.31 -37.39 -15.52
CA SER A 571 -13.53 -36.62 -15.21
C SER A 571 -14.21 -37.00 -13.89
N ALA A 572 -13.80 -38.13 -13.29
CA ALA A 572 -14.19 -38.56 -11.96
C ALA A 572 -12.95 -38.67 -11.07
N THR A 573 -13.09 -38.39 -9.78
CA THR A 573 -12.03 -38.52 -8.77
C THR A 573 -12.00 -39.89 -8.10
N CYS A 574 -13.08 -40.66 -8.22
CA CYS A 574 -13.23 -42.04 -7.76
C CYS A 574 -14.11 -42.82 -8.76
N GLY A 575 -13.99 -44.15 -8.79
CA GLY A 575 -14.79 -45.01 -9.66
C GLY A 575 -14.48 -44.85 -11.15
N LEU A 576 -15.48 -45.07 -12.00
CA LEU A 576 -15.35 -45.00 -13.46
C LEU A 576 -15.54 -43.56 -13.96
N GLY A 577 -14.48 -42.96 -14.49
CA GLY A 577 -14.51 -41.67 -15.19
C GLY A 577 -14.08 -41.78 -16.65
N MET A 578 -13.97 -40.63 -17.30
CA MET A 578 -13.46 -40.49 -18.67
C MET A 578 -12.36 -39.43 -18.71
N LYS A 579 -11.24 -39.73 -19.34
CA LYS A 579 -10.21 -38.76 -19.71
C LYS A 579 -10.31 -38.48 -21.20
N ARG A 580 -9.96 -37.27 -21.64
CA ARG A 580 -9.96 -36.88 -23.05
C ARG A 580 -8.58 -36.34 -23.45
N ARG A 581 -8.25 -36.40 -24.73
CA ARG A 581 -7.10 -35.71 -25.31
C ARG A 581 -7.45 -35.18 -26.70
N GLU A 582 -6.73 -34.15 -27.12
CA GLU A 582 -7.01 -33.44 -28.37
C GLU A 582 -5.74 -33.35 -29.23
N ARG A 583 -5.91 -33.31 -30.54
CA ARG A 583 -4.85 -33.03 -31.53
C ARG A 583 -5.37 -32.10 -32.59
N MET A 584 -4.49 -31.42 -33.33
CA MET A 584 -4.91 -30.42 -34.32
C MET A 584 -4.70 -30.93 -35.75
N VAL A 585 -5.53 -30.44 -36.67
CA VAL A 585 -5.31 -30.65 -38.11
C VAL A 585 -4.18 -29.72 -38.55
N LYS A 586 -3.05 -30.30 -38.97
CA LYS A 586 -1.86 -29.58 -39.42
C LYS A 586 -2.01 -29.07 -40.85
N MET A 587 -2.70 -29.82 -41.72
CA MET A 587 -3.14 -29.37 -43.05
C MET A 587 -4.49 -30.01 -43.43
N PRO A 588 -5.49 -29.23 -43.88
CA PRO A 588 -6.77 -29.74 -44.38
C PRO A 588 -6.64 -30.39 -45.77
N PRO A 589 -7.61 -31.22 -46.21
CA PRO A 589 -7.65 -31.75 -47.57
C PRO A 589 -7.76 -30.65 -48.63
N SER A 590 -7.09 -30.84 -49.77
CA SER A 590 -7.08 -29.88 -50.89
C SER A 590 -8.43 -29.66 -51.57
N ASP A 591 -9.37 -30.59 -51.40
CA ASP A 591 -10.75 -30.54 -51.91
C ASP A 591 -11.71 -29.74 -51.00
N GLY A 592 -11.20 -29.12 -49.92
CA GLY A 592 -12.01 -28.36 -48.96
C GLY A 592 -12.96 -29.21 -48.10
N SER A 593 -12.91 -30.53 -48.24
CA SER A 593 -13.68 -31.49 -47.45
C SER A 593 -13.21 -31.55 -46.00
N ILE A 594 -14.13 -31.85 -45.09
CA ILE A 594 -13.84 -31.94 -43.65
C ILE A 594 -12.88 -33.12 -43.40
N CYS A 595 -11.76 -32.85 -42.73
CA CYS A 595 -10.78 -33.86 -42.35
C CYS A 595 -11.44 -34.94 -41.46
N GLY A 596 -11.55 -36.17 -41.97
CA GLY A 596 -12.15 -37.30 -41.26
C GLY A 596 -11.27 -37.94 -40.17
N ALA A 597 -10.15 -37.32 -39.82
CA ALA A 597 -9.30 -37.80 -38.73
C ALA A 597 -9.88 -37.37 -37.37
N GLU A 598 -9.97 -38.30 -36.43
CA GLU A 598 -10.47 -38.00 -35.07
C GLU A 598 -9.60 -36.96 -34.38
N VAL A 599 -10.21 -35.83 -34.03
CA VAL A 599 -9.54 -34.64 -33.44
C VAL A 599 -9.54 -34.69 -31.92
N VAL A 600 -10.47 -35.45 -31.34
CA VAL A 600 -10.68 -35.65 -29.90
C VAL A 600 -10.81 -37.15 -29.64
N GLU A 601 -10.09 -37.66 -28.65
CA GLU A 601 -10.15 -39.05 -28.20
C GLU A 601 -10.58 -39.11 -26.73
N VAL A 602 -11.44 -40.06 -26.37
CA VAL A 602 -11.99 -40.22 -25.01
C VAL A 602 -11.81 -41.66 -24.55
N GLU A 603 -11.12 -41.86 -23.43
CA GLU A 603 -10.84 -43.17 -22.85
C GLU A 603 -11.38 -43.27 -21.43
N LYS A 604 -11.87 -44.46 -21.04
CA LYS A 604 -12.35 -44.72 -19.67
C LYS A 604 -11.17 -44.83 -18.72
N CYS A 605 -11.22 -44.10 -17.61
CA CYS A 605 -10.26 -44.21 -16.51
C CYS A 605 -10.94 -44.84 -15.29
N MET A 606 -10.24 -45.77 -14.64
CA MET A 606 -10.67 -46.37 -13.37
C MET A 606 -9.87 -45.72 -12.25
N MET A 607 -10.57 -44.90 -11.46
CA MET A 607 -10.08 -44.28 -10.24
C MET A 607 -10.47 -45.14 -9.02
N PRO A 608 -9.89 -44.90 -7.82
CA PRO A 608 -10.15 -45.72 -6.63
C PRO A 608 -11.64 -45.86 -6.31
N GLU A 609 -12.04 -46.99 -5.73
CA GLU A 609 -13.45 -47.26 -5.43
C GLU A 609 -14.06 -46.17 -4.52
N CYS A 610 -15.27 -45.69 -4.86
CA CYS A 610 -15.94 -44.59 -4.18
C CYS A 610 -16.53 -44.97 -2.79
N HIS A 611 -15.84 -45.79 -2.00
CA HIS A 611 -16.22 -46.12 -0.63
C HIS A 611 -15.13 -45.64 0.31
N THR A 612 -15.53 -44.80 1.28
CA THR A 612 -14.64 -44.01 2.17
C THR A 612 -13.87 -42.86 1.50
N ILE A 613 -14.59 -41.94 0.83
CA ILE A 613 -14.10 -40.55 0.74
C ILE A 613 -14.45 -39.87 2.08
N PRO A 614 -13.47 -39.39 2.87
CA PRO A 614 -13.75 -38.70 4.12
C PRO A 614 -14.43 -37.34 3.84
N CYS A 615 -15.41 -36.98 4.68
CA CYS A 615 -16.12 -35.70 4.57
C CYS A 615 -15.10 -34.54 4.61
N LEU A 616 -15.04 -33.73 3.54
CA LEU A 616 -13.99 -32.72 3.38
C LEU A 616 -14.30 -31.47 4.21
N LEU A 617 -13.88 -31.53 5.46
CA LEU A 617 -14.12 -30.50 6.48
C LEU A 617 -13.13 -29.34 6.34
N SER A 618 -13.55 -28.15 6.73
CA SER A 618 -12.63 -27.02 6.88
C SER A 618 -11.61 -27.30 8.00
N PRO A 619 -10.48 -26.58 8.02
CA PRO A 619 -9.75 -26.40 9.27
C PRO A 619 -10.71 -25.94 10.38
N TRP A 620 -10.42 -26.32 11.61
CA TRP A 620 -11.11 -25.73 12.77
C TRP A 620 -10.87 -24.22 12.82
N SER A 621 -11.86 -23.48 13.29
CA SER A 621 -11.66 -22.11 13.75
C SER A 621 -10.63 -22.08 14.88
N ASP A 622 -10.11 -20.89 15.16
CA ASP A 622 -9.49 -20.63 16.44
C ASP A 622 -10.47 -20.92 17.59
N TRP A 623 -9.91 -21.20 18.77
CA TRP A 623 -10.70 -21.38 19.98
C TRP A 623 -11.33 -20.06 20.40
N SER A 624 -12.58 -20.10 20.85
CA SER A 624 -13.18 -18.98 21.57
C SER A 624 -12.42 -18.68 22.87
N ASP A 625 -12.66 -17.48 23.40
CA ASP A 625 -12.30 -17.17 24.77
C ASP A 625 -12.90 -18.20 25.75
N CYS A 626 -12.19 -18.41 26.86
CA CYS A 626 -12.68 -19.29 27.92
C CYS A 626 -14.00 -18.74 28.49
N SER A 627 -14.99 -19.61 28.71
CA SER A 627 -16.33 -19.25 29.21
C SER A 627 -16.36 -18.64 30.62
N VAL A 628 -15.21 -18.59 31.30
CA VAL A 628 -14.98 -17.96 32.60
C VAL A 628 -13.75 -17.07 32.51
N THR A 629 -13.66 -16.06 33.36
CA THR A 629 -12.46 -15.19 33.48
C THR A 629 -11.43 -15.73 34.49
N CYS A 630 -11.80 -16.73 35.29
CA CYS A 630 -10.93 -17.38 36.29
C CYS A 630 -11.43 -18.80 36.59
N GLY A 631 -10.54 -19.68 37.03
CA GLY A 631 -10.85 -21.07 37.38
C GLY A 631 -11.11 -21.96 36.17
N LYS A 632 -12.04 -22.92 36.32
CA LYS A 632 -12.32 -23.95 35.31
C LYS A 632 -13.49 -23.52 34.43
N GLY A 633 -13.24 -23.38 33.14
CA GLY A 633 -14.27 -23.12 32.13
C GLY A 633 -14.15 -24.06 30.94
N THR A 634 -14.84 -23.67 29.86
CA THR A 634 -14.81 -24.34 28.56
C THR A 634 -14.59 -23.33 27.45
N ARG A 635 -13.86 -23.72 26.43
CA ARG A 635 -13.73 -22.99 25.16
C ARG A 635 -14.25 -23.86 24.02
N THR A 636 -14.78 -23.22 22.99
CA THR A 636 -15.45 -23.87 21.86
C THR A 636 -14.80 -23.46 20.56
N ARG A 637 -14.70 -24.38 19.60
CA ARG A 637 -14.32 -24.08 18.22
C ARG A 637 -15.19 -24.85 17.24
N GLN A 638 -15.34 -24.33 16.03
CA GLN A 638 -16.26 -24.87 15.03
C GLN A 638 -15.53 -25.09 13.70
N ARG A 639 -16.01 -26.06 12.90
CA ARG A 639 -15.57 -26.32 11.52
C ARG A 639 -16.78 -26.52 10.61
N MET A 640 -16.62 -26.18 9.34
CA MET A 640 -17.69 -26.22 8.34
C MET A 640 -17.41 -27.31 7.29
N LEU A 641 -18.47 -27.90 6.74
CA LEU A 641 -18.39 -28.74 5.55
C LEU A 641 -18.08 -27.86 4.32
N LYS A 642 -17.02 -28.17 3.56
CA LYS A 642 -16.62 -27.37 2.39
C LYS A 642 -17.48 -27.61 1.14
N SER A 643 -18.35 -28.61 1.13
CA SER A 643 -19.23 -28.94 0.02
C SER A 643 -20.67 -29.19 0.50
N PRO A 644 -21.69 -28.53 -0.07
CA PRO A 644 -23.06 -28.95 0.05
C PRO A 644 -23.39 -29.96 -1.06
N VAL A 645 -23.45 -31.25 -0.72
CA VAL A 645 -24.01 -32.27 -1.61
C VAL A 645 -24.98 -33.12 -0.79
N GLU A 646 -26.20 -33.27 -1.31
CA GLU A 646 -27.26 -34.05 -0.67
C GLU A 646 -26.90 -35.55 -0.63
N LEU A 647 -27.48 -36.26 0.34
CA LEU A 647 -27.42 -37.73 0.52
C LEU A 647 -26.10 -38.30 1.09
N GLY A 648 -25.83 -37.99 2.35
CA GLY A 648 -24.92 -38.77 3.21
C GLY A 648 -24.82 -38.21 4.63
N GLU A 649 -25.13 -39.01 5.65
CA GLU A 649 -24.94 -38.61 7.06
C GLU A 649 -23.43 -38.57 7.40
N CYS A 650 -22.81 -37.39 7.32
CA CYS A 650 -21.48 -37.18 7.92
C CYS A 650 -21.63 -37.21 9.46
N SER A 651 -21.17 -38.28 10.10
CA SER A 651 -21.23 -38.49 11.56
C SER A 651 -20.11 -37.79 12.35
N GLU A 652 -19.45 -36.79 11.78
CA GLU A 652 -18.32 -36.09 12.40
C GLU A 652 -18.72 -34.81 13.15
N GLU A 653 -18.09 -34.60 14.31
CA GLU A 653 -18.33 -33.44 15.18
C GLU A 653 -17.93 -32.13 14.48
N LEU A 654 -18.89 -31.22 14.28
CA LEU A 654 -18.68 -29.88 13.70
C LEU A 654 -18.31 -28.83 14.76
N GLU A 655 -18.52 -29.14 16.03
CA GLU A 655 -18.20 -28.31 17.19
C GLU A 655 -17.36 -29.13 18.17
N GLN A 656 -16.29 -28.53 18.70
CA GLN A 656 -15.45 -29.15 19.72
C GLN A 656 -15.40 -28.27 20.95
N VAL A 657 -15.53 -28.89 22.13
CA VAL A 657 -15.47 -28.23 23.43
C VAL A 657 -14.25 -28.73 24.21
N GLU A 658 -13.39 -27.82 24.66
CA GLU A 658 -12.22 -28.14 25.49
C GLU A 658 -12.31 -27.43 26.85
N LYS A 659 -11.82 -28.09 27.90
CA LYS A 659 -11.73 -27.51 29.25
C LYS A 659 -10.55 -26.56 29.34
N CYS A 660 -10.81 -25.27 29.57
CA CYS A 660 -9.78 -24.29 29.88
C CYS A 660 -9.59 -24.16 31.39
N MET A 661 -8.34 -24.06 31.82
CA MET A 661 -7.96 -23.80 33.22
C MET A 661 -7.25 -22.44 33.27
N LEU A 662 -7.98 -21.44 33.76
CA LEU A 662 -7.44 -20.12 34.07
C LEU A 662 -7.00 -20.06 35.54
N PRO A 663 -6.23 -19.03 35.95
CA PRO A 663 -5.85 -18.84 37.35
C PRO A 663 -7.05 -18.92 38.29
N GLU A 664 -6.85 -19.46 39.49
CA GLU A 664 -7.92 -19.62 40.48
C GLU A 664 -8.60 -18.27 40.78
N CYS A 665 -9.92 -18.31 40.98
CA CYS A 665 -10.68 -17.08 41.15
C CYS A 665 -10.27 -16.32 42.43
N PRO A 666 -10.26 -14.97 42.39
CA PRO A 666 -10.10 -14.14 43.58
C PRO A 666 -11.05 -14.62 44.69
N SER A 667 -10.50 -14.91 45.86
CA SER A 667 -11.29 -15.24 47.05
C SER A 667 -11.09 -14.17 48.10
N ASP A 668 -12.17 -13.48 48.42
CA ASP A 668 -12.16 -12.36 49.35
C ASP A 668 -12.02 -12.85 50.80
N CYS A 669 -11.45 -11.99 51.64
CA CYS A 669 -11.28 -12.30 53.05
C CYS A 669 -12.63 -12.44 53.77
N MET A 670 -12.89 -13.62 54.35
CA MET A 670 -14.02 -13.83 55.25
C MET A 670 -13.58 -13.71 56.71
N VAL A 671 -14.33 -12.94 57.50
CA VAL A 671 -14.10 -12.72 58.93
C VAL A 671 -15.23 -13.32 59.78
N SER A 672 -14.96 -13.56 61.06
CA SER A 672 -15.98 -13.96 62.03
C SER A 672 -16.92 -12.81 62.39
N GLU A 673 -18.03 -13.17 63.03
CA GLU A 673 -18.77 -12.21 63.84
C GLU A 673 -17.87 -11.57 64.90
N TRP A 674 -18.25 -10.37 65.31
CA TRP A 674 -17.56 -9.63 66.36
C TRP A 674 -17.81 -10.25 67.74
N SER A 675 -16.77 -10.28 68.57
CA SER A 675 -16.94 -10.51 70.00
C SER A 675 -17.79 -9.43 70.66
N GLU A 676 -18.28 -9.74 71.86
CA GLU A 676 -18.87 -8.73 72.75
C GLU A 676 -17.84 -7.64 73.10
N TRP A 677 -18.34 -6.46 73.47
CA TRP A 677 -17.48 -5.36 73.88
C TRP A 677 -16.85 -5.63 75.24
N SER A 678 -15.53 -5.48 75.34
CA SER A 678 -14.80 -5.48 76.60
C SER A 678 -15.36 -4.45 77.58
N GLU A 679 -15.10 -4.66 78.87
CA GLU A 679 -15.27 -3.58 79.85
C GLU A 679 -14.45 -2.33 79.48
N CYS A 680 -14.88 -1.20 80.02
CA CYS A 680 -14.23 0.10 79.77
C CYS A 680 -12.88 0.15 80.49
N ASN A 681 -11.79 0.46 79.77
CA ASN A 681 -10.42 0.32 80.27
C ASN A 681 -10.00 1.27 81.43
N LYS A 682 -10.93 2.04 82.00
CA LYS A 682 -10.70 2.93 83.15
C LYS A 682 -11.87 2.87 84.11
N SER A 683 -11.57 2.76 85.41
CA SER A 683 -12.55 2.79 86.50
C SER A 683 -13.25 4.14 86.69
N CYS A 684 -12.76 5.24 86.10
CA CYS A 684 -13.42 6.55 86.12
C CYS A 684 -13.01 7.44 84.92
N GLY A 685 -13.88 8.38 84.53
CA GLY A 685 -13.64 9.33 83.45
C GLY A 685 -13.81 8.77 82.02
N LYS A 686 -13.05 9.31 81.06
CA LYS A 686 -13.09 8.93 79.63
C LYS A 686 -12.14 7.74 79.34
N GLY A 687 -12.69 6.60 78.94
CA GLY A 687 -11.97 5.38 78.56
C GLY A 687 -12.35 4.88 77.17
N HIS A 688 -11.93 3.66 76.85
CA HIS A 688 -12.39 2.92 75.66
C HIS A 688 -12.74 1.47 75.97
N MET A 689 -13.67 0.92 75.19
CA MET A 689 -14.02 -0.50 75.10
C MET A 689 -13.50 -1.03 73.76
N ILE A 690 -13.15 -2.30 73.71
CA ILE A 690 -12.59 -2.97 72.51
C ILE A 690 -13.43 -4.20 72.20
N ARG A 691 -13.64 -4.51 70.93
CA ARG A 691 -14.08 -5.83 70.47
C ARG A 691 -13.22 -6.31 69.31
N SER A 692 -13.17 -7.62 69.10
CA SER A 692 -12.32 -8.27 68.11
C SER A 692 -13.11 -9.29 67.28
N ARG A 693 -12.64 -9.55 66.07
CA ARG A 693 -13.10 -10.65 65.21
C ARG A 693 -11.89 -11.34 64.60
N MET A 694 -12.03 -12.61 64.27
CA MET A 694 -10.96 -13.42 63.67
C MET A 694 -11.13 -13.48 62.15
N VAL A 695 -10.03 -13.59 61.42
CA VAL A 695 -10.08 -13.97 60.00
C VAL A 695 -10.40 -15.47 59.94
N LYS A 696 -11.43 -15.84 59.18
CA LYS A 696 -11.81 -17.24 58.90
C LYS A 696 -11.19 -17.75 57.60
N LEU A 697 -11.04 -16.86 56.62
CA LEU A 697 -10.36 -17.13 55.35
C LEU A 697 -9.52 -15.89 54.99
N GLU A 698 -8.21 -16.08 54.86
CA GLU A 698 -7.30 -15.06 54.32
C GLU A 698 -7.52 -14.90 52.81
N PRO A 699 -7.32 -13.70 52.24
CA PRO A 699 -7.59 -13.44 50.82
C PRO A 699 -6.57 -14.16 49.93
N GLN A 700 -7.05 -14.78 48.84
CA GLN A 700 -6.20 -15.50 47.90
C GLN A 700 -6.48 -15.06 46.46
N PHE A 701 -5.49 -15.27 45.58
CA PHE A 701 -5.58 -15.02 44.14
C PHE A 701 -6.07 -13.60 43.74
N GLY A 702 -5.73 -12.60 44.56
CA GLY A 702 -6.06 -11.19 44.31
C GLY A 702 -7.41 -10.71 44.88
N GLY A 703 -8.05 -11.50 45.75
CA GLY A 703 -9.26 -11.07 46.49
C GLY A 703 -8.99 -9.95 47.51
N ASP A 704 -10.07 -9.31 47.97
CA ASP A 704 -10.00 -8.08 48.78
C ASP A 704 -9.39 -8.31 50.18
N PRO A 705 -8.56 -7.37 50.68
CA PRO A 705 -7.87 -7.50 51.96
C PRO A 705 -8.83 -7.46 53.16
N CYS A 706 -8.50 -8.21 54.20
CA CYS A 706 -9.33 -8.33 55.39
C CYS A 706 -9.68 -6.97 56.04
N PRO A 707 -10.97 -6.68 56.28
CA PRO A 707 -11.37 -5.47 56.98
C PRO A 707 -11.00 -5.55 58.48
N GLU A 708 -10.77 -4.39 59.13
CA GLU A 708 -10.20 -4.30 60.47
C GLU A 708 -10.73 -5.35 61.48
N THR A 709 -9.82 -6.05 62.15
CA THR A 709 -10.13 -7.14 63.10
C THR A 709 -10.34 -6.66 64.54
N ILE A 710 -10.06 -5.39 64.84
CA ILE A 710 -10.15 -4.80 66.18
C ILE A 710 -10.88 -3.45 66.10
N GLN A 711 -11.99 -3.29 66.80
CA GLN A 711 -12.75 -2.03 66.83
C GLN A 711 -12.70 -1.39 68.23
N ARG A 712 -12.60 -0.06 68.29
CA ARG A 712 -12.52 0.71 69.56
C ARG A 712 -13.71 1.67 69.69
N LYS A 713 -14.42 1.63 70.82
CA LYS A 713 -15.55 2.53 71.13
C LYS A 713 -15.26 3.33 72.39
N LYS A 714 -15.56 4.63 72.37
CA LYS A 714 -15.34 5.53 73.52
C LYS A 714 -16.40 5.26 74.61
N CYS A 715 -15.97 5.10 75.86
CA CYS A 715 -16.84 4.95 77.03
C CYS A 715 -16.62 6.09 78.04
N LYS A 716 -17.64 6.37 78.86
CA LYS A 716 -17.60 7.36 79.94
C LYS A 716 -18.08 6.71 81.23
N ILE A 717 -17.19 6.61 82.22
CA ILE A 717 -17.54 6.19 83.58
C ILE A 717 -17.53 7.43 84.49
N ARG A 718 -18.12 7.31 85.69
CA ARG A 718 -18.31 8.38 86.69
C ARG A 718 -17.04 9.23 86.89
N LYS A 719 -17.22 10.50 87.28
CA LYS A 719 -16.10 11.45 87.50
C LYS A 719 -15.16 10.90 88.59
N CYS A 720 -13.85 10.95 88.35
CA CYS A 720 -12.85 10.63 89.37
C CYS A 720 -12.84 11.74 90.43
N ASN A 721 -13.01 11.39 91.72
CA ASN A 721 -12.84 12.36 92.81
C ASN A 721 -11.35 12.51 93.13
N GLN A 722 -10.87 13.74 93.20
CA GLN A 722 -9.53 14.06 93.69
C GLN A 722 -9.63 14.48 95.17
N GLY A 723 -9.03 13.67 96.06
CA GLY A 723 -8.78 14.04 97.45
C GLY A 723 -7.52 14.88 97.58
N SER A 724 -7.49 15.76 98.58
CA SER A 724 -6.46 16.76 98.80
C SER A 724 -5.18 16.22 99.47
N ASP A 725 -4.17 17.11 99.48
CA ASP A 725 -2.95 17.14 100.31
C ASP A 725 -1.68 16.63 99.63
N GLU A 726 -0.89 17.54 99.03
CA GLU A 726 0.05 18.47 99.68
C GLU A 726 1.48 17.88 99.80
N ARG A 727 2.31 18.28 98.83
CA ARG A 727 3.42 19.20 99.13
C ARG A 727 4.49 18.79 100.15
N LYS A 728 4.75 17.49 100.34
CA LYS A 728 5.99 17.00 100.98
C LYS A 728 6.71 15.92 100.17
N ARG A 729 7.38 16.33 99.07
CA ARG A 729 8.66 15.78 98.58
C ARG A 729 9.19 16.51 97.34
N ARG A 730 9.56 17.78 97.52
CA ARG A 730 10.66 18.38 96.74
C ARG A 730 11.85 18.48 97.69
N ASN A 731 13.01 17.97 97.29
CA ASN A 731 14.29 17.95 98.01
C ASN A 731 14.40 17.00 99.22
N GLU A 732 14.48 15.70 98.95
CA GLU A 732 15.51 14.88 99.61
C GLU A 732 16.37 14.17 98.57
N ALA A 733 17.67 14.34 98.73
CA ALA A 733 18.67 14.03 97.72
C ALA A 733 18.99 12.52 97.66
N ARG A 734 18.96 11.99 96.43
CA ARG A 734 20.15 11.38 95.82
C ARG A 734 20.91 10.35 96.69
N LYS A 735 20.42 9.10 96.76
CA LYS A 735 21.27 7.92 96.50
C LYS A 735 20.50 6.60 96.45
N LYS A 736 20.93 5.78 95.46
CA LYS A 736 20.78 4.32 95.34
C LYS A 736 19.33 3.79 95.18
N ARG A 737 19.05 2.72 94.45
CA ARG A 737 19.67 1.91 93.36
C ARG A 737 19.09 0.51 93.55
N LYS A 738 18.74 -0.16 92.43
CA LYS A 738 18.31 -1.58 92.32
C LYS A 738 16.92 -1.86 92.92
N ASN A 739 16.02 -2.61 92.28
CA ASN A 739 16.09 -3.40 91.02
C ASN A 739 14.89 -3.02 90.11
N LYS A 740 15.05 -2.90 88.78
CA LYS A 740 14.96 -3.96 87.73
C LYS A 740 13.48 -4.40 87.55
N GLU A 741 12.82 -4.28 86.40
CA GLU A 741 13.28 -4.33 85.01
C GLU A 741 12.31 -3.57 84.05
N GLY A 742 12.79 -2.99 82.95
CA GLY A 742 11.96 -2.31 81.94
C GLY A 742 12.81 -1.50 80.95
N ALA A 743 12.82 -1.89 79.68
CA ALA A 743 13.81 -1.44 78.68
C ALA A 743 13.29 -0.36 77.70
N ASP A 744 14.24 0.40 77.18
CA ASP A 744 14.18 1.62 76.37
C ASP A 744 13.10 1.76 75.27
N GLU A 745 12.50 2.96 75.23
CA GLU A 745 12.10 3.62 73.96
C GLU A 745 13.26 4.54 73.50
N LEU A 746 13.96 4.16 72.43
CA LEU A 746 15.07 4.95 71.88
C LEU A 746 14.64 5.86 70.72
N ALA A 747 15.06 7.12 70.75
CA ALA A 747 14.69 8.12 69.73
C ALA A 747 15.31 7.84 68.34
N GLY A 748 14.47 7.77 67.30
CA GLY A 748 14.88 7.51 65.92
C GLY A 748 15.16 8.77 65.07
N CYS A 749 16.16 8.68 64.18
CA CYS A 749 16.55 9.73 63.22
C CYS A 749 15.38 10.16 62.31
N LYS A 750 15.17 11.48 62.12
CA LYS A 750 14.15 12.02 61.20
C LYS A 750 14.60 11.89 59.73
N MET A 751 14.07 10.88 59.04
CA MET A 751 14.29 10.63 57.61
C MET A 751 13.37 11.49 56.72
N LYS A 752 13.66 11.57 55.41
CA LYS A 752 12.67 11.95 54.39
C LYS A 752 11.67 10.80 54.15
N ALA A 753 10.61 11.04 53.38
CA ALA A 753 9.79 9.94 52.84
C ALA A 753 10.61 9.11 51.83
N TRP A 754 10.18 7.87 51.56
CA TRP A 754 10.74 7.05 50.49
C TRP A 754 10.56 7.73 49.12
N SER A 755 11.52 7.52 48.21
CA SER A 755 11.30 7.78 46.78
C SER A 755 10.24 6.82 46.22
N GLY A 756 9.76 7.13 45.01
CA GLY A 756 9.16 6.10 44.15
C GLY A 756 10.15 4.96 43.88
N TRP A 757 9.62 3.81 43.46
CA TRP A 757 10.43 2.72 42.93
C TRP A 757 10.97 3.10 41.55
N THR A 758 12.20 2.68 41.24
CA THR A 758 12.72 2.71 39.87
C THR A 758 11.94 1.75 38.96
N ASP A 759 12.09 1.91 37.66
CA ASP A 759 11.64 0.90 36.69
C ASP A 759 12.37 -0.44 36.88
N CYS A 760 11.77 -1.53 36.40
CA CYS A 760 12.30 -2.87 36.59
C CYS A 760 13.51 -3.11 35.67
N THR A 761 14.62 -3.61 36.20
CA THR A 761 15.87 -3.80 35.42
C THR A 761 15.80 -4.85 34.31
N LYS A 762 14.72 -5.65 34.23
CA LYS A 762 14.46 -6.61 33.15
C LYS A 762 12.96 -6.68 32.85
N LEU A 763 12.60 -6.93 31.60
CA LEU A 763 11.21 -6.99 31.15
C LEU A 763 10.50 -8.32 31.50
N CYS A 764 11.24 -9.43 31.56
CA CYS A 764 10.79 -10.74 32.04
C CYS A 764 11.95 -11.51 32.71
N GLY A 765 11.69 -12.67 33.31
CA GLY A 765 12.73 -13.56 33.85
C GLY A 765 13.39 -13.08 35.15
N GLY A 766 12.74 -12.21 35.92
CA GLY A 766 13.22 -11.71 37.22
C GLY A 766 14.16 -10.50 37.10
N GLY A 767 13.57 -9.30 37.17
CA GLY A 767 14.29 -8.04 37.35
C GLY A 767 14.24 -7.54 38.80
N ILE A 768 14.85 -6.37 39.03
CA ILE A 768 14.94 -5.72 40.33
C ILE A 768 14.45 -4.26 40.23
N GLN A 769 13.75 -3.78 41.26
CA GLN A 769 13.46 -2.36 41.49
C GLN A 769 14.06 -1.90 42.81
N GLU A 770 14.47 -0.63 42.86
CA GLU A 770 15.11 -0.03 44.03
C GLU A 770 14.40 1.26 44.46
N ARG A 771 14.45 1.59 45.76
CA ARG A 771 14.06 2.90 46.27
C ARG A 771 14.94 3.35 47.43
N LEU A 772 15.00 4.66 47.66
CA LEU A 772 15.92 5.29 48.61
C LEU A 772 15.18 6.19 49.60
N MET A 773 15.67 6.22 50.84
CA MET A 773 15.21 7.11 51.91
C MET A 773 16.42 7.80 52.55
N THR A 774 16.52 9.12 52.38
CA THR A 774 17.69 9.91 52.79
C THR A 774 17.49 10.64 54.12
N ALA A 775 18.56 10.78 54.89
CA ALA A 775 18.55 11.46 56.20
C ALA A 775 18.53 12.99 56.06
N LYS A 776 17.73 13.69 56.89
CA LYS A 776 17.39 15.11 56.64
C LYS A 776 18.42 16.15 57.12
N LYS A 777 19.45 15.77 57.89
CA LYS A 777 20.68 16.56 58.22
C LYS A 777 21.77 15.63 58.79
N ARG A 778 23.04 15.86 58.44
CA ARG A 778 24.21 15.16 59.01
C ARG A 778 25.00 16.10 59.93
N PHE A 779 25.23 15.73 61.19
CA PHE A 779 26.14 16.42 62.10
C PHE A 779 27.43 15.60 62.28
N LYS A 780 28.59 16.26 62.33
CA LYS A 780 29.89 15.65 62.67
C LYS A 780 30.21 15.89 64.14
N ILE A 781 30.02 14.89 64.99
CA ILE A 781 30.77 14.73 66.25
C ILE A 781 31.19 13.25 66.37
N SER A 782 32.39 13.03 66.87
CA SER A 782 32.97 11.70 67.11
C SER A 782 32.17 10.91 68.16
N GLN A 783 32.12 9.58 67.98
CA GLN A 783 31.46 8.62 68.88
C GLN A 783 29.92 8.49 68.81
N LEU A 784 29.35 8.35 67.60
CA LEU A 784 28.44 7.23 67.29
C LEU A 784 28.25 7.08 65.77
N THR A 785 27.91 5.88 65.31
CA THR A 785 27.87 5.52 63.88
C THR A 785 26.68 6.12 63.13
N SER A 786 26.95 7.21 62.39
CA SER A 786 26.27 7.71 61.19
C SER A 786 24.85 7.20 60.88
N CYS A 787 23.83 8.08 60.94
CA CYS A 787 22.53 7.83 60.30
C CYS A 787 22.71 7.73 58.77
N LYS A 788 22.90 6.50 58.28
CA LYS A 788 23.04 6.16 56.87
C LYS A 788 21.69 6.24 56.15
N ASP A 789 21.75 6.60 54.87
CA ASP A 789 20.60 6.54 53.98
C ASP A 789 20.19 5.08 53.77
N ARG A 790 18.88 4.81 53.71
CA ARG A 790 18.34 3.46 53.58
C ARG A 790 17.99 3.19 52.12
N LYS A 791 18.38 2.01 51.64
CA LYS A 791 18.07 1.47 50.31
C LYS A 791 17.22 0.23 50.50
N GLU A 792 16.14 0.14 49.74
CA GLU A 792 15.24 -1.02 49.71
C GLU A 792 15.16 -1.53 48.27
N ILE A 793 15.13 -2.85 48.13
CA ILE A 793 15.26 -3.56 46.86
C ILE A 793 14.17 -4.63 46.83
N ARG A 794 13.44 -4.75 45.71
CA ARG A 794 12.44 -5.80 45.49
C ARG A 794 12.58 -6.45 44.12
N ALA A 795 12.18 -7.72 44.02
CA ALA A 795 12.02 -8.39 42.74
C ALA A 795 10.81 -7.85 41.97
N CYS A 796 10.88 -7.88 40.64
CA CYS A 796 9.84 -7.51 39.70
C CYS A 796 9.92 -8.43 38.48
N ASN A 797 8.83 -8.52 37.70
CA ASN A 797 8.78 -9.29 36.45
C ASN A 797 9.29 -10.75 36.60
N VAL A 798 8.87 -11.41 37.70
CA VAL A 798 9.36 -12.74 38.13
C VAL A 798 8.76 -13.91 37.35
N HIS A 799 7.94 -13.64 36.34
CA HIS A 799 7.43 -14.64 35.41
C HIS A 799 8.50 -15.05 34.40
N PRO A 800 8.46 -16.28 33.86
CA PRO A 800 9.38 -16.69 32.80
C PRO A 800 9.31 -15.75 31.60
N CYS A 801 10.47 -15.55 30.96
CA CYS A 801 10.51 -15.37 29.50
C CYS A 801 10.36 -16.77 28.88
#